data_AF-A0A093ZC30-F1
#
_entry.id   AF-A0A093ZC30-F1
#
_cell.length_a   1.000
_cell.length_b   1.000
_cell.length_c   1.000
_cell.angle_alpha   90.00
_cell.angle_beta   90.00
_cell.angle_gamma   90.00
#
_symmetry.space_group_name_H-M   'P 1'
#
loop_
_entity.id
_entity.type
_entity.pdbx_description
1 polymer ?
#
loop_
_entity_poly.entity_id
_entity_poly.type
_entity_poly.pdbx_seq_one_letter_code
_entity_poly.pdbx_strand_id
1 'polypeptide(L)'
;MPAPRVEVLEVFQVNTPVPVDDDKCTALLMEHSFGFSYGKPFVGNYNPPSCEFNRVVMNFTVTSRGRQFDRLALMYLNDTEVWRTSTAEPTEGGIQWTYIKDMSPYLYMWRQPQKVIFDLGNLIDDKYTGAFNTTLTLTFSTASTAPSSADFIAPLSAHRSASNAPSVFTLPEQRALTTLVLPRNAHRAIISLSACGQAAEEFWWSNVPSAATSTFKNTTGELPGFSPWRELQILIDGRLAGVQWPFPVVFTGGVVPGLWRPIVGIEAFDLREYEVDISPWLGLLSDGAPHDFEIRVMGISGQTIVEEVGNSWLVTGKVFLWLDELDQERGCLSLRAVRTGRRCLIISRDGFGMGSTLATSQDSAGANVTLSAQLSVHRELDIRSTITTASGSRSVSWSQDLAYTNRNDLSDYGVAQFTNLSRTATDSLISDQYNHDPSAQYSLVVDSEYRVESEHKDDLAINATYACEVEYRTGEGSVFNSGLEPGTSGRVRTTQDGKATYVSKNGMSSGTGETKQLFVLEAVVTGEPVEIYKRDVGAVGGVVVWDRGSDNGGTDEVEGGSNQVVYGLEESVGSVREALGRGPGSPSIPYIHPPLTEATQQRKTTSNTPIMSSPTPLAGKTAIVTGGSKGIGAAIATHLVSLGANVVLNYSSDATTADNLVSSLISSIPTSTPPRAIALRGDAGSIADIDALVSHTVATYGKIDIVIANAGVLPMADLAHLTEEVYDATMRLNTKGPLFLVKAAAPHMGAGGRVVLVSSTLAHASVVDPSYLPYLASKGAVEQIVRVLSKDLARKGVMVNGIAPGPTGTELFLKGKSEAVLERIR
;
A
#
# COMPACT_ATOMS: atom_id res chain seq x y z
N MET A 1 -12.16 37.23 -19.78
CA MET A 1 -13.05 36.45 -18.90
C MET A 1 -12.21 35.95 -17.74
N PRO A 2 -12.65 36.06 -16.48
CA PRO A 2 -11.95 35.41 -15.37
C PRO A 2 -11.94 33.89 -15.61
N ALA A 3 -10.82 33.23 -15.33
CA ALA A 3 -10.71 31.77 -15.41
C ALA A 3 -11.83 31.13 -14.55
N PRO A 4 -12.52 30.09 -15.03
CA PRO A 4 -13.56 29.44 -14.25
C PRO A 4 -12.98 28.97 -12.91
N ARG A 5 -13.69 29.26 -11.81
CA ARG A 5 -13.37 28.68 -10.50
C ARG A 5 -13.43 27.16 -10.65
N VAL A 6 -12.31 26.47 -10.41
CA VAL A 6 -12.33 25.02 -10.30
C VAL A 6 -13.09 24.69 -9.01
N GLU A 7 -14.29 24.15 -9.14
CA GLU A 7 -15.11 23.71 -8.02
C GLU A 7 -14.48 22.48 -7.35
N VAL A 8 -14.69 22.34 -6.04
CA VAL A 8 -14.24 21.16 -5.28
C VAL A 8 -15.05 19.96 -5.75
N LEU A 9 -14.38 18.88 -6.13
CA LEU A 9 -15.04 17.66 -6.59
C LEU A 9 -15.58 16.88 -5.39
N GLU A 10 -16.89 16.65 -5.36
CA GLU A 10 -17.49 15.71 -4.42
C GLU A 10 -17.23 14.27 -4.88
N VAL A 11 -16.63 13.45 -4.01
CA VAL A 11 -16.30 12.05 -4.28
C VAL A 11 -17.12 11.18 -3.32
N PHE A 12 -17.55 10.00 -3.75
CA PHE A 12 -18.36 9.12 -2.91
C PHE A 12 -18.23 7.63 -3.31
N GLN A 13 -18.60 6.76 -2.37
CA GLN A 13 -18.82 5.34 -2.61
C GLN A 13 -20.33 5.09 -2.66
N VAL A 14 -20.80 4.33 -3.65
CA VAL A 14 -22.21 3.86 -3.67
C VAL A 14 -22.32 2.69 -2.70
N ASN A 15 -23.09 2.87 -1.62
CA ASN A 15 -23.25 1.89 -0.55
C ASN A 15 -24.68 1.92 0.04
N THR A 16 -24.96 0.97 0.93
CA THR A 16 -26.21 0.93 1.71
C THR A 16 -26.34 2.19 2.59
N PRO A 17 -27.52 2.82 2.68
CA PRO A 17 -27.78 3.87 3.64
C PRO A 17 -27.62 3.34 5.07
N VAL A 18 -26.91 4.07 5.93
CA VAL A 18 -26.84 3.76 7.36
C VAL A 18 -27.94 4.54 8.07
N PRO A 19 -28.89 3.87 8.76
CA PRO A 19 -29.95 4.55 9.49
C PRO A 19 -29.39 5.50 10.56
N VAL A 20 -29.93 6.71 10.64
CA VAL A 20 -29.61 7.68 11.69
C VAL A 20 -30.90 8.02 12.43
N ASP A 21 -30.99 7.65 13.70
CA ASP A 21 -32.19 7.88 14.50
C ASP A 21 -32.30 9.34 14.97
N ASP A 22 -33.53 9.77 15.31
CA ASP A 22 -33.83 11.15 15.73
C ASP A 22 -33.30 11.48 17.13
N ASP A 23 -33.37 10.52 18.07
CA ASP A 23 -32.85 10.63 19.42
C ASP A 23 -31.33 10.38 19.43
N LYS A 24 -30.57 11.47 19.36
CA LYS A 24 -29.12 11.41 19.20
C LYS A 24 -28.32 12.33 20.11
N CYS A 25 -27.20 11.80 20.57
CA CYS A 25 -26.08 12.55 21.12
C CYS A 25 -24.86 12.34 20.21
N THR A 26 -24.01 13.36 20.09
CA THR A 26 -22.85 13.34 19.18
C THR A 26 -21.56 13.58 19.93
N ALA A 27 -20.46 13.03 19.41
CA ALA A 27 -19.11 13.27 19.91
C ALA A 27 -18.13 13.47 18.76
N LEU A 28 -17.23 14.44 18.90
CA LEU A 28 -16.07 14.59 18.01
C LEU A 28 -14.99 13.62 18.47
N LEU A 29 -14.60 12.69 17.60
CA LEU A 29 -13.54 11.72 17.91
C LEU A 29 -12.18 12.20 17.42
N MET A 30 -12.14 12.84 16.24
CA MET A 30 -10.93 13.31 15.61
C MET A 30 -11.21 14.53 14.74
N GLU A 31 -10.37 15.54 14.86
CA GLU A 31 -10.21 16.62 13.88
C GLU A 31 -8.71 16.76 13.65
N HIS A 32 -8.24 16.39 12.46
CA HIS A 32 -6.80 16.26 12.20
C HIS A 32 -6.43 16.49 10.73
N SER A 33 -5.24 17.04 10.50
CA SER A 33 -4.67 17.26 9.17
C SER A 33 -3.45 16.35 8.97
N PHE A 34 -3.57 15.41 8.03
CA PHE A 34 -2.50 14.47 7.68
C PHE A 34 -1.69 14.99 6.49
N GLY A 35 -0.59 15.70 6.78
CA GLY A 35 0.38 16.18 5.78
C GLY A 35 1.74 15.49 5.83
N PHE A 36 2.39 15.49 7.01
CA PHE A 36 3.69 14.85 7.28
C PHE A 36 3.55 13.77 8.35
N SER A 37 2.69 12.78 8.09
CA SER A 37 2.13 11.87 9.09
C SER A 37 2.66 10.44 9.04
N TYR A 38 3.60 10.10 8.14
CA TYR A 38 4.24 8.76 8.18
C TYR A 38 4.88 8.47 9.54
N GLY A 39 4.50 7.34 10.14
CA GLY A 39 4.93 6.92 11.47
C GLY A 39 4.44 7.82 12.60
N LYS A 40 3.47 8.71 12.33
CA LYS A 40 2.89 9.67 13.27
C LYS A 40 1.36 9.65 13.14
N PRO A 41 0.69 8.59 13.60
CA PRO A 41 -0.76 8.51 13.56
C PRO A 41 -1.38 9.60 14.45
N PHE A 42 -2.66 9.91 14.23
CA PHE A 42 -3.45 10.61 15.23
C PHE A 42 -3.65 9.69 16.44
N VAL A 43 -3.52 10.25 17.64
CA VAL A 43 -3.70 9.52 18.90
C VAL A 43 -4.62 10.36 19.78
N GLY A 44 -5.81 9.81 20.06
CA GLY A 44 -6.84 10.43 20.88
C GLY A 44 -7.30 9.52 22.00
N ASN A 45 -8.14 10.07 22.88
CA ASN A 45 -8.86 9.28 23.88
C ASN A 45 -10.35 9.48 23.65
N TYR A 46 -11.10 8.39 23.75
CA TYR A 46 -12.55 8.37 23.74
C TYR A 46 -13.06 8.00 25.13
N ASN A 47 -14.09 8.68 25.59
CA ASN A 47 -14.87 8.32 26.77
C ASN A 47 -16.34 8.18 26.36
N PRO A 48 -17.06 7.16 26.85
CA PRO A 48 -18.48 6.99 26.55
C PRO A 48 -19.31 8.21 26.94
N PRO A 49 -20.29 8.61 26.11
CA PRO A 49 -21.20 9.70 26.47
C PRO A 49 -22.18 9.24 27.57
N SER A 50 -22.85 10.20 28.21
CA SER A 50 -23.81 9.91 29.29
C SER A 50 -25.20 9.49 28.81
N CYS A 51 -25.46 9.57 27.51
CA CYS A 51 -26.72 9.13 26.90
C CYS A 51 -26.76 7.60 26.77
N GLU A 52 -27.95 7.03 26.83
CA GLU A 52 -28.18 5.62 26.53
C GLU A 52 -28.06 5.37 25.02
N PHE A 53 -27.44 4.26 24.63
CA PHE A 53 -27.31 3.88 23.23
C PHE A 53 -27.16 2.36 23.01
N ASN A 54 -27.71 1.91 21.88
CA ASN A 54 -27.52 0.57 21.33
C ASN A 54 -27.18 0.62 19.83
N ARG A 55 -26.93 1.81 19.28
CA ARG A 55 -26.45 2.03 17.91
C ARG A 55 -25.38 3.13 17.93
N VAL A 56 -24.32 2.94 17.15
CA VAL A 56 -23.24 3.91 16.98
C VAL A 56 -22.95 4.07 15.49
N VAL A 57 -23.08 5.28 14.98
CA VAL A 57 -22.80 5.62 13.58
C VAL A 57 -21.63 6.60 13.52
N MET A 58 -20.69 6.35 12.62
CA MET A 58 -19.53 7.18 12.41
C MET A 58 -19.64 7.95 11.09
N ASN A 59 -19.38 9.25 11.14
CA ASN A 59 -19.23 10.09 9.95
C ASN A 59 -17.77 10.52 9.83
N PHE A 60 -17.14 10.21 8.70
CA PHE A 60 -15.79 10.63 8.38
C PHE A 60 -15.80 11.55 7.16
N THR A 61 -15.57 12.84 7.38
CA THR A 61 -15.49 13.85 6.34
C THR A 61 -14.04 14.19 6.05
N VAL A 62 -13.68 14.23 4.77
CA VAL A 62 -12.32 14.54 4.31
C VAL A 62 -12.35 15.63 3.26
N THR A 63 -11.39 16.55 3.34
CA THR A 63 -11.05 17.46 2.26
C THR A 63 -9.56 17.38 1.95
N SER A 64 -9.21 17.46 0.67
CA SER A 64 -7.81 17.49 0.24
C SER A 64 -7.69 18.30 -1.05
N ARG A 65 -6.57 18.99 -1.24
CA ARG A 65 -6.33 19.83 -2.43
C ARG A 65 -4.87 19.79 -2.84
N GLY A 66 -4.64 19.68 -4.14
CA GLY A 66 -3.31 19.56 -4.73
C GLY A 66 -3.02 18.13 -5.16
N ARG A 67 -1.84 17.93 -5.74
CA ARG A 67 -1.36 16.64 -6.22
C ARG A 67 -1.08 15.70 -5.06
N GLN A 68 -1.68 14.51 -5.05
CA GLN A 68 -1.41 13.46 -4.05
C GLN A 68 -1.96 12.12 -4.56
N PHE A 69 -1.37 11.01 -4.13
CA PHE A 69 -1.96 9.68 -4.36
C PHE A 69 -3.04 9.36 -3.32
N ASP A 70 -3.85 8.36 -3.58
CA ASP A 70 -4.65 7.76 -2.53
C ASP A 70 -3.78 7.14 -1.42
N ARG A 71 -4.31 7.13 -0.20
CA ARG A 71 -3.63 6.68 1.01
C ARG A 71 -4.51 5.72 1.77
N LEU A 72 -3.94 4.59 2.17
CA LEU A 72 -4.57 3.69 3.12
C LEU A 72 -4.57 4.32 4.52
N ALA A 73 -5.69 4.16 5.24
CA ALA A 73 -5.81 4.49 6.64
C ALA A 73 -6.41 3.34 7.46
N LEU A 74 -5.95 3.24 8.72
CA LEU A 74 -6.34 2.21 9.67
C LEU A 74 -6.75 2.85 10.99
N MET A 75 -7.91 2.48 11.52
CA MET A 75 -8.43 2.97 12.78
C MET A 75 -8.48 1.86 13.82
N TYR A 76 -7.94 2.15 15.00
CA TYR A 76 -7.90 1.24 16.15
C TYR A 76 -8.60 1.82 17.37
N LEU A 77 -9.32 0.96 18.09
CA LEU A 77 -9.68 1.16 19.49
C LEU A 77 -8.76 0.28 20.34
N ASN A 78 -7.86 0.92 21.08
CA ASN A 78 -6.70 0.27 21.67
C ASN A 78 -5.92 -0.53 20.61
N ASP A 79 -5.92 -1.87 20.72
CA ASP A 79 -5.22 -2.77 19.81
C ASP A 79 -6.14 -3.45 18.78
N THR A 80 -7.43 -3.14 18.78
CA THR A 80 -8.42 -3.74 17.88
C THR A 80 -8.65 -2.82 16.69
N GLU A 81 -8.35 -3.30 15.49
CA GLU A 81 -8.73 -2.60 14.26
C GLU A 81 -10.26 -2.62 14.12
N VAL A 82 -10.86 -1.45 13.94
CA VAL A 82 -12.32 -1.31 13.79
C VAL A 82 -12.72 -0.79 12.41
N TRP A 83 -11.77 -0.25 11.65
CA TRP A 83 -12.01 0.24 10.29
C TRP A 83 -10.72 0.36 9.49
N ARG A 84 -10.78 -0.05 8.23
CA ARG A 84 -9.74 0.13 7.22
C ARG A 84 -10.35 0.79 5.98
N THR A 85 -9.70 1.83 5.49
CA THR A 85 -10.23 2.70 4.44
C THR A 85 -9.11 3.19 3.52
N SER A 86 -9.42 3.55 2.28
CA SER A 86 -8.54 4.33 1.40
C SER A 86 -9.13 5.72 1.16
N THR A 87 -8.28 6.73 1.07
CA THR A 87 -8.72 8.07 0.67
C THR A 87 -8.99 8.13 -0.83
N ALA A 88 -9.95 8.94 -1.27
CA ALA A 88 -10.00 9.33 -2.68
C ALA A 88 -8.73 10.09 -3.12
N GLU A 89 -8.24 9.80 -4.33
CA GLU A 89 -7.10 10.50 -4.94
C GLU A 89 -7.44 11.97 -5.21
N PRO A 90 -6.76 12.93 -4.56
CA PRO A 90 -7.05 14.36 -4.71
C PRO A 90 -6.87 14.89 -6.14
N THR A 91 -7.45 16.06 -6.38
CA THR A 91 -7.25 16.84 -7.61
C THR A 91 -6.63 18.19 -7.27
N GLU A 92 -6.09 18.88 -8.27
CA GLU A 92 -5.60 20.26 -8.10
C GLU A 92 -6.70 21.22 -7.62
N GLY A 93 -7.95 21.03 -8.10
CA GLY A 93 -9.13 21.78 -7.67
C GLY A 93 -9.59 21.46 -6.24
N GLY A 94 -9.18 20.30 -5.73
CA GLY A 94 -9.55 19.74 -4.45
C GLY A 94 -10.75 18.81 -4.52
N ILE A 95 -10.82 17.93 -3.53
CA ILE A 95 -11.87 16.95 -3.33
C ILE A 95 -12.51 17.12 -1.95
N GLN A 96 -13.75 16.67 -1.83
CA GLN A 96 -14.45 16.49 -0.57
C GLN A 96 -15.26 15.19 -0.61
N TRP A 97 -15.31 14.47 0.50
CA TRP A 97 -16.18 13.30 0.65
C TRP A 97 -16.56 13.08 2.10
N THR A 98 -17.67 12.38 2.33
CA THR A 98 -18.06 11.87 3.64
C THR A 98 -18.44 10.41 3.52
N TYR A 99 -17.88 9.56 4.38
CA TYR A 99 -18.31 8.17 4.53
C TYR A 99 -19.02 7.97 5.85
N ILE A 100 -20.13 7.25 5.82
CA ILE A 100 -20.95 6.92 6.98
C ILE A 100 -20.84 5.41 7.22
N LYS A 101 -20.45 5.01 8.42
CA LYS A 101 -20.24 3.61 8.81
C LYS A 101 -21.04 3.26 10.06
N ASP A 102 -21.69 2.10 10.04
CA ASP A 102 -22.24 1.50 11.26
C ASP A 102 -21.10 0.91 12.12
N MET A 103 -20.97 1.42 13.34
CA MET A 103 -19.97 1.01 14.33
C MET A 103 -20.62 0.23 15.49
N SER A 104 -21.91 -0.09 15.41
CA SER A 104 -22.67 -0.86 16.40
C SER A 104 -22.14 -2.28 16.66
N PRO A 105 -21.50 -2.99 15.70
CA PRO A 105 -20.82 -4.25 16.01
C PRO A 105 -19.77 -4.15 17.13
N TYR A 106 -19.27 -2.94 17.41
CA TYR A 106 -18.27 -2.64 18.43
C TYR A 106 -18.83 -2.06 19.73
N LEU A 107 -20.13 -2.21 20.02
CA LEU A 107 -20.78 -1.65 21.23
C LEU A 107 -20.05 -1.96 22.54
N TYR A 108 -19.51 -3.18 22.68
CA TYR A 108 -18.68 -3.56 23.83
C TYR A 108 -17.55 -2.55 24.11
N MET A 109 -16.90 -2.08 23.03
CA MET A 109 -15.80 -1.12 23.11
C MET A 109 -16.33 0.31 23.33
N TRP A 110 -17.40 0.71 22.66
CA TRP A 110 -17.96 2.06 22.78
C TRP A 110 -18.56 2.38 24.14
N ARG A 111 -18.90 1.36 24.94
CA ARG A 111 -19.36 1.49 26.33
C ARG A 111 -18.23 1.67 27.34
N GLN A 112 -16.98 1.72 26.89
CA GLN A 112 -15.80 1.83 27.73
C GLN A 112 -14.85 2.90 27.20
N PRO A 113 -14.00 3.50 28.04
CA PRO A 113 -12.93 4.37 27.56
C PRO A 113 -12.00 3.62 26.59
N GLN A 114 -11.63 4.27 25.49
CA GLN A 114 -10.75 3.70 24.48
C GLN A 114 -9.62 4.69 24.15
N LYS A 115 -8.41 4.18 23.91
CA LYS A 115 -7.44 4.92 23.12
C LYS A 115 -7.83 4.81 21.65
N VAL A 116 -7.86 5.93 20.94
CA VAL A 116 -8.13 5.97 19.49
C VAL A 116 -6.81 6.19 18.78
N ILE A 117 -6.47 5.32 17.83
CA ILE A 117 -5.31 5.51 16.94
C ILE A 117 -5.83 5.50 15.52
N PHE A 118 -5.59 6.58 14.77
CA PHE A 118 -5.94 6.68 13.36
C PHE A 118 -4.65 6.91 12.56
N ASP A 119 -4.19 5.87 11.88
CA ASP A 119 -2.97 5.90 11.08
C ASP A 119 -3.33 6.20 9.62
N LEU A 120 -2.86 7.34 9.11
CA LEU A 120 -2.94 7.72 7.70
C LEU A 120 -1.58 8.31 7.33
N GLY A 121 -0.74 7.50 6.69
CA GLY A 121 0.61 7.89 6.30
C GLY A 121 0.58 8.81 5.08
N ASN A 122 1.00 10.07 5.25
CA ASN A 122 1.12 11.03 4.17
C ASN A 122 2.44 11.80 4.22
N LEU A 123 2.97 12.17 3.05
CA LEU A 123 4.09 13.08 2.89
C LEU A 123 3.71 14.16 1.89
N ILE A 124 4.18 15.37 2.18
CA ILE A 124 4.09 16.51 1.28
C ILE A 124 5.50 16.95 0.88
N ASP A 125 5.66 17.26 -0.39
CA ASP A 125 6.87 17.85 -0.96
C ASP A 125 6.49 18.80 -2.11
N ASP A 126 7.47 19.21 -2.92
CA ASP A 126 7.26 20.13 -4.04
C ASP A 126 6.35 19.53 -5.14
N LYS A 127 6.24 18.19 -5.21
CA LYS A 127 5.39 17.46 -6.17
C LYS A 127 4.05 17.09 -5.53
N TYR A 128 4.08 16.39 -4.40
CA TYR A 128 2.89 15.92 -3.68
C TYR A 128 2.50 16.96 -2.64
N THR A 129 1.48 17.75 -2.93
CA THR A 129 1.11 18.95 -2.13
C THR A 129 -0.17 18.75 -1.30
N GLY A 130 -0.92 17.68 -1.54
CA GLY A 130 -2.20 17.43 -0.87
C GLY A 130 -2.07 16.91 0.55
N ALA A 131 -2.56 17.70 1.51
CA ALA A 131 -2.84 17.26 2.88
C ALA A 131 -4.29 16.77 2.99
N PHE A 132 -4.52 15.71 3.76
CA PHE A 132 -5.88 15.24 4.06
C PHE A 132 -6.36 15.86 5.37
N ASN A 133 -7.27 16.82 5.28
CA ASN A 133 -7.95 17.39 6.43
C ASN A 133 -9.18 16.55 6.73
N THR A 134 -9.28 16.06 7.96
CA THR A 134 -10.24 15.04 8.35
C THR A 134 -11.02 15.45 9.59
N THR A 135 -12.31 15.13 9.59
CA THR A 135 -13.19 15.27 10.75
C THR A 135 -13.95 13.95 10.91
N LEU A 136 -13.87 13.36 12.09
CA LEU A 136 -14.54 12.11 12.44
C LEU A 136 -15.46 12.36 13.64
N THR A 137 -16.76 12.18 13.43
CA THR A 137 -17.79 12.31 14.47
C THR A 137 -18.53 11.00 14.68
N LEU A 138 -18.95 10.76 15.92
CA LEU A 138 -19.81 9.64 16.30
C LEU A 138 -21.19 10.17 16.65
N THR A 139 -22.21 9.46 16.20
CA THR A 139 -23.61 9.65 16.57
C THR A 139 -24.06 8.41 17.33
N PHE A 140 -24.58 8.59 18.54
CA PHE A 140 -25.09 7.53 19.39
C PHE A 140 -26.60 7.66 19.48
N SER A 141 -27.31 6.55 19.32
CA SER A 141 -28.76 6.50 19.35
C SER A 141 -29.28 5.18 19.93
N THR A 142 -30.58 5.15 20.21
CA THR A 142 -31.30 3.94 20.61
C THR A 142 -32.28 3.53 19.52
N ALA A 143 -31.98 2.43 18.83
CA ALA A 143 -32.87 1.77 17.90
C ALA A 143 -33.84 0.83 18.64
N SER A 144 -35.07 0.70 18.13
CA SER A 144 -36.10 -0.20 18.67
C SER A 144 -35.70 -1.68 18.60
N THR A 145 -34.90 -2.02 17.58
CA THR A 145 -34.31 -3.34 17.33
C THR A 145 -32.80 -3.26 17.56
N ALA A 146 -32.33 -3.86 18.65
CA ALA A 146 -30.91 -3.86 19.00
C ALA A 146 -30.19 -5.03 18.33
N PRO A 147 -28.99 -4.83 17.76
CA PRO A 147 -28.16 -5.94 17.32
C PRO A 147 -27.72 -6.82 18.47
N SER A 148 -27.62 -8.13 18.22
CA SER A 148 -26.90 -9.04 19.11
C SER A 148 -25.42 -8.67 19.06
N SER A 149 -25.00 -7.77 19.94
CA SER A 149 -23.60 -7.37 20.07
C SER A 149 -22.83 -8.42 20.86
N ALA A 150 -21.55 -8.63 20.50
CA ALA A 150 -20.65 -9.44 21.31
C ALA A 150 -20.48 -8.85 22.72
N ASP A 151 -20.39 -9.72 23.72
CA ASP A 151 -20.14 -9.36 25.12
C ASP A 151 -18.65 -9.08 25.39
N PHE A 152 -17.78 -9.55 24.49
CA PHE A 152 -16.34 -9.37 24.58
C PHE A 152 -15.71 -9.39 23.17
N ILE A 153 -14.71 -8.53 22.95
CA ILE A 153 -13.94 -8.47 21.71
C ILE A 153 -12.46 -8.50 22.04
N ALA A 154 -11.73 -9.50 21.52
CA ALA A 154 -10.28 -9.61 21.66
C ALA A 154 -9.56 -9.31 20.34
N PRO A 155 -8.49 -8.50 20.35
CA PRO A 155 -7.69 -8.26 19.15
C PRO A 155 -6.82 -9.48 18.79
N LEU A 156 -6.66 -9.72 17.48
CA LEU A 156 -5.60 -10.56 16.90
C LEU A 156 -4.66 -9.62 16.12
N SER A 157 -3.75 -8.97 16.83
CA SER A 157 -2.99 -7.82 16.32
C SER A 157 -1.59 -7.75 16.93
N ALA A 158 -0.77 -6.80 16.46
CA ALA A 158 0.62 -6.64 16.90
C ALA A 158 0.78 -5.97 18.29
N HIS A 159 -0.32 -5.63 18.97
CA HIS A 159 -0.35 -5.07 20.33
C HIS A 159 0.54 -3.83 20.56
N ARG A 160 0.48 -2.84 19.66
CA ARG A 160 1.33 -1.64 19.68
C ARG A 160 0.66 -0.39 20.23
N SER A 161 -0.60 -0.47 20.68
CA SER A 161 -1.35 0.69 21.18
C SER A 161 -0.70 1.37 22.38
N ALA A 162 -0.02 0.61 23.24
CA ALA A 162 0.72 1.14 24.39
C ALA A 162 1.84 2.12 23.98
N SER A 163 2.41 1.91 22.79
CA SER A 163 3.44 2.78 22.19
C SER A 163 2.85 3.81 21.21
N ASN A 164 1.53 4.01 21.22
CA ASN A 164 0.81 4.94 20.35
C ASN A 164 1.04 4.66 18.84
N ALA A 165 1.15 3.39 18.47
CA ALA A 165 1.39 2.95 17.10
C ALA A 165 0.29 1.99 16.62
N PRO A 166 0.03 1.91 15.30
CA PRO A 166 -0.95 0.99 14.73
C PRO A 166 -0.56 -0.47 14.99
N SER A 167 -1.55 -1.28 15.35
CA SER A 167 -1.35 -2.68 15.74
C SER A 167 -1.44 -3.66 14.57
N VAL A 168 -1.10 -3.22 13.35
CA VAL A 168 -1.09 -4.05 12.14
C VAL A 168 0.13 -4.95 12.05
N PHE A 169 -0.04 -6.16 11.50
CA PHE A 169 1.04 -7.00 11.03
C PHE A 169 1.33 -6.74 9.55
N THR A 170 2.59 -6.78 9.15
CA THR A 170 3.01 -6.73 7.74
C THR A 170 3.65 -8.05 7.35
N LEU A 171 3.05 -8.75 6.40
CA LEU A 171 3.50 -10.06 5.92
C LEU A 171 4.15 -9.95 4.53
N PRO A 172 5.18 -10.78 4.25
CA PRO A 172 5.74 -11.84 5.10
C PRO A 172 6.82 -11.37 6.10
N GLU A 173 7.03 -10.07 6.28
CA GLU A 173 8.12 -9.52 7.12
C GLU A 173 7.96 -9.84 8.62
N GLN A 174 6.73 -10.09 9.06
CA GLN A 174 6.38 -10.40 10.43
C GLN A 174 5.67 -11.76 10.50
N ARG A 175 5.63 -12.34 11.69
CA ARG A 175 4.74 -13.47 11.98
C ARG A 175 3.50 -12.92 12.67
N ALA A 176 2.33 -13.02 12.05
CA ALA A 176 1.07 -12.55 12.61
C ALA A 176 0.50 -13.56 13.63
N LEU A 177 1.12 -13.62 14.81
CA LEU A 177 0.76 -14.52 15.91
C LEU A 177 0.23 -13.71 17.10
N THR A 178 -0.88 -14.14 17.68
CA THR A 178 -1.45 -13.61 18.93
C THR A 178 -1.82 -14.76 19.86
N THR A 179 -1.49 -14.64 21.15
CA THR A 179 -1.86 -15.63 22.16
C THR A 179 -2.95 -15.05 23.06
N LEU A 180 -4.10 -15.73 23.14
CA LEU A 180 -5.26 -15.28 23.92
C LEU A 180 -5.70 -16.32 24.95
N VAL A 181 -6.25 -15.85 26.07
CA VAL A 181 -7.01 -16.68 27.02
C VAL A 181 -8.49 -16.28 26.87
N LEU A 182 -9.33 -17.19 26.38
CA LEU A 182 -10.75 -16.88 26.20
C LEU A 182 -11.56 -17.14 27.49
N PRO A 183 -12.64 -16.39 27.74
CA PRO A 183 -13.58 -16.67 28.82
C PRO A 183 -14.13 -18.10 28.75
N ARG A 184 -14.30 -18.73 29.92
CA ARG A 184 -14.75 -20.13 30.01
C ARG A 184 -16.23 -20.33 29.69
N ASN A 185 -17.02 -19.26 29.68
CA ASN A 185 -18.47 -19.26 29.48
C ASN A 185 -18.90 -18.75 28.10
N ALA A 186 -18.00 -18.76 27.11
CA ALA A 186 -18.38 -18.43 25.74
C ALA A 186 -19.25 -19.54 25.13
N HIS A 187 -20.40 -19.17 24.56
CA HIS A 187 -21.30 -20.08 23.85
C HIS A 187 -21.23 -19.92 22.33
N ARG A 188 -20.60 -18.84 21.85
CA ARG A 188 -20.38 -18.52 20.44
C ARG A 188 -19.11 -17.69 20.27
N ALA A 189 -18.38 -17.92 19.17
CA ALA A 189 -17.17 -17.19 18.85
C ALA A 189 -16.98 -17.01 17.33
N ILE A 190 -16.74 -15.79 16.88
CA ILE A 190 -16.46 -15.45 15.47
C ILE A 190 -15.14 -14.71 15.39
N ILE A 191 -14.27 -15.11 14.47
CA ILE A 191 -13.11 -14.32 14.07
C ILE A 191 -13.50 -13.45 12.88
N SER A 192 -13.22 -12.16 12.95
CA SER A 192 -13.19 -11.29 11.77
C SER A 192 -11.75 -11.03 11.35
N LEU A 193 -11.48 -11.09 10.05
CA LEU A 193 -10.17 -10.89 9.44
C LEU A 193 -10.19 -9.70 8.48
N SER A 194 -9.20 -8.82 8.62
CA SER A 194 -8.94 -7.67 7.75
C SER A 194 -7.58 -7.86 7.09
N ALA A 195 -7.55 -7.86 5.76
CA ALA A 195 -6.36 -8.05 4.96
C ALA A 195 -6.37 -7.17 3.72
N CYS A 196 -5.24 -6.53 3.41
CA CYS A 196 -5.06 -5.81 2.15
C CYS A 196 -3.61 -5.89 1.69
N GLY A 197 -3.40 -6.16 0.41
CA GLY A 197 -2.10 -5.99 -0.22
C GLY A 197 -1.82 -4.51 -0.47
N GLN A 198 -0.58 -4.09 -0.27
CA GLN A 198 -0.06 -2.76 -0.58
C GLN A 198 1.21 -2.90 -1.43
N ALA A 199 1.68 -1.82 -2.04
CA ALA A 199 2.92 -1.82 -2.81
C ALA A 199 2.99 -2.95 -3.86
N ALA A 200 3.87 -3.95 -3.67
CA ALA A 200 4.02 -5.08 -4.60
C ALA A 200 2.78 -6.00 -4.67
N GLU A 201 1.87 -5.89 -3.70
CA GLU A 201 0.67 -6.71 -3.61
C GLU A 201 -0.61 -5.87 -3.78
N GLU A 202 -0.55 -4.63 -4.23
CA GLU A 202 -1.77 -3.84 -4.49
C GLU A 202 -2.58 -4.37 -5.69
N PHE A 203 -1.89 -4.74 -6.77
CA PHE A 203 -2.47 -5.27 -8.01
C PHE A 203 -2.32 -6.78 -8.14
N TRP A 204 -2.20 -7.50 -7.02
CA TRP A 204 -1.92 -8.94 -6.98
C TRP A 204 -2.84 -9.77 -7.90
N TRP A 205 -4.08 -9.32 -8.08
CA TRP A 205 -5.11 -9.94 -8.92
C TRP A 205 -4.79 -9.95 -10.43
N SER A 206 -3.84 -9.12 -10.89
CA SER A 206 -3.35 -9.12 -12.29
C SER A 206 -1.97 -9.78 -12.44
N ASN A 207 -1.40 -10.34 -11.38
CA ASN A 207 -0.11 -11.00 -11.44
C ASN A 207 -0.15 -12.27 -12.32
N VAL A 208 1.01 -12.65 -12.86
CA VAL A 208 1.20 -13.90 -13.58
C VAL A 208 1.83 -14.97 -12.68
N PRO A 209 1.75 -16.27 -13.02
CA PRO A 209 2.54 -17.28 -12.32
C PRO A 209 4.04 -16.93 -12.34
N SER A 210 4.78 -17.20 -11.26
CA SER A 210 6.20 -16.80 -11.16
C SER A 210 7.08 -17.35 -12.29
N ALA A 211 6.70 -18.48 -12.90
CA ALA A 211 7.39 -19.04 -14.06
C ALA A 211 7.28 -18.19 -15.35
N ALA A 212 6.38 -17.20 -15.38
CA ALA A 212 6.07 -16.39 -16.55
C ALA A 212 6.53 -14.91 -16.42
N THR A 213 7.19 -14.53 -15.32
CA THR A 213 7.57 -13.13 -15.04
C THR A 213 8.48 -12.56 -16.12
N SER A 214 9.37 -13.38 -16.68
CA SER A 214 10.33 -12.96 -17.70
C SER A 214 9.79 -12.95 -19.13
N THR A 215 8.52 -13.28 -19.36
CA THR A 215 7.96 -13.49 -20.71
C THR A 215 8.14 -12.28 -21.62
N PHE A 216 8.00 -11.07 -21.08
CA PHE A 216 8.12 -9.79 -21.79
C PHE A 216 9.27 -8.92 -21.28
N LYS A 217 10.30 -9.55 -20.67
CA LYS A 217 11.44 -8.85 -20.05
C LYS A 217 12.14 -7.87 -20.99
N ASN A 218 12.18 -8.18 -22.28
CA ASN A 218 12.82 -7.36 -23.31
C ASN A 218 11.88 -6.30 -23.94
N THR A 219 10.59 -6.30 -23.60
CA THR A 219 9.58 -5.42 -24.20
C THR A 219 8.98 -4.49 -23.14
N THR A 220 8.03 -4.96 -22.33
CA THR A 220 7.41 -4.16 -21.26
C THR A 220 8.08 -4.33 -19.89
N GLY A 221 9.05 -5.25 -19.80
CA GLY A 221 9.81 -5.53 -18.58
C GLY A 221 9.33 -6.78 -17.87
N GLU A 222 9.81 -6.95 -16.63
CA GLU A 222 9.45 -8.10 -15.80
C GLU A 222 8.01 -7.94 -15.27
N LEU A 223 7.19 -8.98 -15.46
CA LEU A 223 5.82 -9.02 -14.97
C LEU A 223 5.79 -9.41 -13.47
N PRO A 224 4.84 -8.88 -12.68
CA PRO A 224 4.63 -9.32 -11.30
C PRO A 224 4.29 -10.82 -11.18
N GLY A 225 4.95 -11.54 -10.27
CA GLY A 225 4.82 -12.99 -10.05
C GLY A 225 3.81 -13.40 -8.97
N PHE A 226 3.95 -14.63 -8.46
CA PHE A 226 3.12 -15.25 -7.39
C PHE A 226 1.67 -15.61 -7.75
N SER A 227 1.28 -15.52 -9.03
CA SER A 227 -0.08 -15.80 -9.52
C SER A 227 -1.14 -14.80 -9.01
N PRO A 228 -2.36 -14.80 -9.59
CA PRO A 228 -3.43 -13.88 -9.20
C PRO A 228 -4.34 -14.39 -8.07
N TRP A 229 -3.90 -15.38 -7.28
CA TRP A 229 -4.67 -15.95 -6.17
C TRP A 229 -3.95 -15.83 -4.84
N ARG A 230 -4.70 -15.50 -3.78
CA ARG A 230 -4.20 -15.37 -2.40
C ARG A 230 -5.19 -16.02 -1.43
N GLU A 231 -4.67 -16.72 -0.44
CA GLU A 231 -5.45 -17.27 0.65
C GLU A 231 -4.94 -16.77 1.99
N LEU A 232 -5.80 -16.07 2.71
CA LEU A 232 -5.60 -15.76 4.11
C LEU A 232 -6.04 -16.97 4.94
N GLN A 233 -5.15 -17.53 5.73
CA GLN A 233 -5.45 -18.63 6.66
C GLN A 233 -5.48 -18.10 8.09
N ILE A 234 -6.46 -18.57 8.88
CA ILE A 234 -6.44 -18.46 10.33
C ILE A 234 -6.18 -19.84 10.94
N LEU A 235 -5.13 -19.94 11.73
CA LEU A 235 -4.75 -21.16 12.44
C LEU A 235 -4.97 -20.97 13.94
N ILE A 236 -5.47 -22.00 14.60
CA ILE A 236 -5.63 -22.08 16.05
C ILE A 236 -4.76 -23.23 16.55
N ASP A 237 -3.82 -22.94 17.45
CA ASP A 237 -2.81 -23.88 17.94
C ASP A 237 -2.10 -24.65 16.80
N GLY A 238 -1.79 -23.95 15.71
CA GLY A 238 -1.14 -24.49 14.51
C GLY A 238 -2.04 -25.33 13.59
N ARG A 239 -3.35 -25.38 13.83
CA ARG A 239 -4.33 -26.11 13.01
C ARG A 239 -5.23 -25.13 12.26
N LEU A 240 -5.48 -25.40 10.98
CA LEU A 240 -6.34 -24.54 10.16
C LEU A 240 -7.76 -24.47 10.74
N ALA A 241 -8.21 -23.26 11.06
CA ALA A 241 -9.53 -22.97 11.60
C ALA A 241 -10.48 -22.36 10.57
N GLY A 242 -9.95 -21.73 9.52
CA GLY A 242 -10.72 -21.12 8.44
C GLY A 242 -9.83 -20.45 7.41
N VAL A 243 -10.41 -20.12 6.26
CA VAL A 243 -9.75 -19.35 5.20
C VAL A 243 -10.62 -18.23 4.67
N GLN A 244 -9.94 -17.27 4.04
CA GLN A 244 -10.54 -16.21 3.27
C GLN A 244 -9.72 -15.96 2.00
N TRP A 245 -10.40 -15.75 0.89
CA TRP A 245 -9.78 -15.27 -0.35
C TRP A 245 -10.13 -13.78 -0.51
N PRO A 246 -9.18 -12.87 -0.28
CA PRO A 246 -9.46 -11.43 -0.23
C PRO A 246 -10.13 -10.91 -1.50
N PHE A 247 -11.05 -9.96 -1.38
CA PHE A 247 -11.59 -9.22 -2.53
C PHE A 247 -10.50 -8.30 -3.10
N PRO A 248 -10.31 -8.26 -4.43
CA PRO A 248 -9.35 -7.37 -5.08
C PRO A 248 -9.90 -5.93 -5.13
N VAL A 249 -9.80 -5.22 -4.00
CA VAL A 249 -10.16 -3.79 -3.93
C VAL A 249 -9.29 -3.01 -4.92
N VAL A 250 -9.93 -2.29 -5.85
CA VAL A 250 -9.23 -1.38 -6.76
C VAL A 250 -9.32 0.02 -6.20
N PHE A 251 -8.19 0.53 -5.71
CA PHE A 251 -8.12 1.86 -5.08
C PHE A 251 -8.16 2.99 -6.10
N THR A 252 -8.35 4.22 -5.62
CA THR A 252 -8.70 5.37 -6.48
C THR A 252 -7.55 5.92 -7.32
N GLY A 253 -6.33 5.37 -7.20
CA GLY A 253 -5.23 5.58 -8.15
C GLY A 253 -4.96 4.39 -9.07
N GLY A 254 -5.66 3.26 -8.89
CA GLY A 254 -5.40 2.02 -9.61
C GLY A 254 -5.95 2.01 -11.03
N VAL A 255 -5.34 1.22 -11.92
CA VAL A 255 -5.73 1.06 -13.34
C VAL A 255 -5.64 2.38 -14.13
N VAL A 256 -6.57 3.31 -13.94
CA VAL A 256 -6.56 4.67 -14.47
C VAL A 256 -7.34 5.59 -13.50
N PRO A 257 -6.76 6.70 -12.98
CA PRO A 257 -7.43 7.58 -12.02
C PRO A 257 -8.78 8.15 -12.47
N GLY A 258 -8.98 8.28 -13.79
CA GLY A 258 -10.25 8.73 -14.38
C GLY A 258 -11.44 7.83 -14.08
N LEU A 259 -11.23 6.54 -13.77
CA LEU A 259 -12.30 5.60 -13.39
C LEU A 259 -12.95 5.96 -12.05
N TRP A 260 -12.24 6.65 -11.15
CA TRP A 260 -12.64 6.73 -9.74
C TRP A 260 -13.19 8.09 -9.32
N ARG A 261 -13.54 8.92 -10.31
CA ARG A 261 -13.99 10.29 -10.12
C ARG A 261 -15.38 10.48 -10.76
N PRO A 262 -16.42 10.82 -9.98
CA PRO A 262 -16.50 10.94 -8.52
C PRO A 262 -16.84 9.64 -7.79
N ILE A 263 -17.04 8.52 -8.51
CA ILE A 263 -17.45 7.24 -7.93
C ILE A 263 -16.20 6.39 -7.67
N VAL A 264 -15.91 6.07 -6.41
CA VAL A 264 -14.74 5.22 -6.06
C VAL A 264 -15.01 3.73 -6.32
N GLY A 265 -13.95 2.93 -6.36
CA GLY A 265 -14.05 1.47 -6.48
C GLY A 265 -14.91 0.86 -5.37
N ILE A 266 -15.57 -0.28 -5.66
CA ILE A 266 -16.35 -1.02 -4.68
C ILE A 266 -15.48 -1.33 -3.44
N GLU A 267 -16.01 -1.03 -2.24
CA GLU A 267 -15.36 -1.23 -0.93
C GLU A 267 -14.06 -0.43 -0.69
N ALA A 268 -13.72 0.58 -1.52
CA ALA A 268 -12.51 1.40 -1.34
C ALA A 268 -12.51 2.25 -0.05
N PHE A 269 -13.67 2.78 0.36
CA PHE A 269 -13.81 3.57 1.60
C PHE A 269 -14.06 2.71 2.84
N ASP A 270 -14.38 1.43 2.68
CA ASP A 270 -14.62 0.51 3.79
C ASP A 270 -14.29 -0.90 3.34
N LEU A 271 -13.01 -1.26 3.53
CA LEU A 271 -12.50 -2.55 3.10
C LEU A 271 -13.18 -3.61 3.94
N ARG A 272 -13.87 -4.52 3.26
CA ARG A 272 -14.67 -5.52 3.94
C ARG A 272 -13.82 -6.52 4.70
N GLU A 273 -14.30 -6.84 5.89
CA GLU A 273 -13.78 -7.93 6.71
C GLU A 273 -14.59 -9.20 6.51
N TYR A 274 -13.95 -10.35 6.74
CA TYR A 274 -14.57 -11.65 6.54
C TYR A 274 -14.59 -12.43 7.85
N GLU A 275 -15.65 -13.21 8.01
CA GLU A 275 -15.98 -13.88 9.26
C GLU A 275 -15.68 -15.39 9.16
N VAL A 276 -15.07 -15.94 10.21
CA VAL A 276 -14.84 -17.38 10.42
C VAL A 276 -15.49 -17.75 11.74
N ASP A 277 -16.51 -18.62 11.72
CA ASP A 277 -17.16 -19.09 12.95
C ASP A 277 -16.30 -20.17 13.61
N ILE A 278 -15.71 -19.81 14.75
CA ILE A 278 -14.85 -20.70 15.53
C ILE A 278 -15.58 -21.30 16.74
N SER A 279 -16.92 -21.23 16.80
CA SER A 279 -17.72 -21.86 17.84
C SER A 279 -17.42 -23.36 18.00
N PRO A 280 -17.15 -24.15 16.94
CA PRO A 280 -16.68 -25.52 17.08
C PRO A 280 -15.39 -25.68 17.90
N TRP A 281 -14.55 -24.65 17.97
CA TRP A 281 -13.29 -24.65 18.72
C TRP A 281 -13.45 -24.32 20.20
N LEU A 282 -14.61 -23.81 20.65
CA LEU A 282 -14.83 -23.41 22.06
C LEU A 282 -14.57 -24.54 23.06
N GLY A 283 -14.85 -25.79 22.65
CA GLY A 283 -14.50 -27.01 23.37
C GLY A 283 -13.04 -27.08 23.83
N LEU A 284 -12.13 -26.52 23.03
CA LEU A 284 -10.69 -26.43 23.29
C LEU A 284 -10.32 -25.07 23.88
N LEU A 285 -10.84 -23.98 23.31
CA LEU A 285 -10.39 -22.61 23.59
C LEU A 285 -10.84 -22.03 24.95
N SER A 286 -11.93 -22.56 25.51
CA SER A 286 -12.53 -22.02 26.74
C SER A 286 -12.10 -22.80 27.99
N ASP A 287 -10.90 -23.40 27.97
CA ASP A 287 -10.37 -24.19 29.10
C ASP A 287 -9.59 -23.35 30.12
N GLY A 288 -9.47 -22.04 29.87
CA GLY A 288 -8.76 -21.05 30.67
C GLY A 288 -7.23 -21.08 30.54
N ALA A 289 -6.70 -21.82 29.56
CA ALA A 289 -5.30 -21.76 29.15
C ALA A 289 -5.11 -20.74 28.00
N PRO A 290 -3.86 -20.30 27.75
CA PRO A 290 -3.52 -19.53 26.55
C PRO A 290 -3.55 -20.41 25.29
N HIS A 291 -4.07 -19.86 24.20
CA HIS A 291 -4.13 -20.47 22.87
C HIS A 291 -3.56 -19.53 21.81
N ASP A 292 -2.89 -20.10 20.81
CA ASP A 292 -2.25 -19.37 19.73
C ASP A 292 -3.19 -19.22 18.54
N PHE A 293 -3.27 -17.99 18.02
CA PHE A 293 -3.99 -17.62 16.81
C PHE A 293 -3.00 -17.03 15.81
N GLU A 294 -2.85 -17.66 14.65
CA GLU A 294 -1.88 -17.26 13.63
C GLU A 294 -2.57 -16.96 12.29
N ILE A 295 -2.31 -15.79 11.73
CA ILE A 295 -2.78 -15.36 10.41
C ILE A 295 -1.63 -15.57 9.41
N ARG A 296 -1.90 -16.22 8.28
CA ARG A 296 -0.93 -16.38 7.18
C ARG A 296 -1.53 -15.94 5.86
N VAL A 297 -0.70 -15.42 4.95
CA VAL A 297 -1.09 -15.13 3.57
C VAL A 297 -0.35 -16.10 2.67
N MET A 298 -1.10 -16.88 1.91
CA MET A 298 -0.61 -17.95 1.08
C MET A 298 -0.79 -17.61 -0.39
N GLY A 299 0.17 -18.04 -1.20
CA GLY A 299 0.11 -18.04 -2.65
C GLY A 299 0.15 -19.45 -3.21
N ILE A 300 0.37 -19.55 -4.52
CA ILE A 300 0.53 -20.82 -5.23
C ILE A 300 1.87 -20.84 -5.93
N SER A 301 2.57 -21.97 -5.80
CA SER A 301 3.78 -22.29 -6.54
C SER A 301 3.67 -23.73 -7.06
N GLY A 302 3.76 -23.91 -8.37
CA GLY A 302 3.45 -25.18 -9.01
C GLY A 302 1.99 -25.59 -8.74
N GLN A 303 1.78 -26.76 -8.15
CA GLN A 303 0.45 -27.29 -7.77
C GLN A 303 0.19 -27.28 -6.27
N THR A 304 0.95 -26.48 -5.51
CA THR A 304 0.89 -26.47 -4.05
C THR A 304 0.63 -25.06 -3.52
N ILE A 305 -0.12 -25.00 -2.42
CA ILE A 305 -0.21 -23.80 -1.58
C ILE A 305 1.12 -23.61 -0.87
N VAL A 306 1.67 -22.40 -0.92
CA VAL A 306 2.94 -22.05 -0.28
C VAL A 306 2.82 -20.67 0.38
N GLU A 307 3.63 -20.42 1.40
CA GLU A 307 3.74 -19.10 2.02
C GLU A 307 4.71 -18.20 1.21
N GLU A 308 4.46 -18.12 -0.10
CA GLU A 308 5.23 -17.30 -1.05
C GLU A 308 4.29 -16.29 -1.70
N VAL A 309 4.40 -15.05 -1.24
CA VAL A 309 3.68 -13.89 -1.76
C VAL A 309 4.63 -12.70 -1.84
N GLY A 310 4.26 -11.66 -2.57
CA GLY A 310 4.95 -10.39 -2.52
C GLY A 310 4.84 -9.72 -1.15
N ASN A 311 5.63 -8.68 -0.95
CA ASN A 311 5.67 -7.95 0.32
C ASN A 311 4.43 -7.07 0.54
N SER A 312 4.27 -6.63 1.80
CA SER A 312 3.31 -5.60 2.21
C SER A 312 1.84 -6.04 2.26
N TRP A 313 1.58 -7.28 2.69
CA TRP A 313 0.24 -7.67 3.15
C TRP A 313 0.00 -7.15 4.56
N LEU A 314 -0.93 -6.22 4.72
CA LEU A 314 -1.34 -5.71 6.02
C LEU A 314 -2.48 -6.55 6.57
N VAL A 315 -2.27 -7.21 7.71
CA VAL A 315 -3.25 -8.13 8.29
C VAL A 315 -3.50 -7.85 9.77
N THR A 316 -4.76 -8.02 10.17
CA THR A 316 -5.23 -8.02 11.55
C THR A 316 -6.47 -8.91 11.65
N GLY A 317 -6.79 -9.39 12.84
CA GLY A 317 -8.08 -9.99 13.13
C GLY A 317 -8.62 -9.57 14.48
N LYS A 318 -9.78 -10.12 14.83
CA LYS A 318 -10.41 -9.95 16.15
C LYS A 318 -11.40 -11.07 16.41
N VAL A 319 -11.55 -11.45 17.67
CA VAL A 319 -12.49 -12.47 18.13
C VAL A 319 -13.67 -11.80 18.82
N PHE A 320 -14.87 -11.99 18.28
CA PHE A 320 -16.14 -11.63 18.89
C PHE A 320 -16.68 -12.81 19.69
N LEU A 321 -17.00 -12.61 20.96
CA LEU A 321 -17.51 -13.65 21.86
C LEU A 321 -18.87 -13.26 22.43
N TRP A 322 -19.78 -14.23 22.47
CA TRP A 322 -21.03 -14.15 23.20
C TRP A 322 -20.96 -15.13 24.38
N LEU A 323 -21.34 -14.63 25.54
CA LEU A 323 -21.14 -15.29 26.82
C LEU A 323 -22.49 -15.70 27.42
N ASP A 324 -22.53 -16.84 28.11
CA ASP A 324 -23.68 -17.21 28.94
C ASP A 324 -23.77 -16.29 30.17
N GLU A 325 -25.01 -15.95 30.59
CA GLU A 325 -25.27 -15.17 31.80
C GLU A 325 -24.67 -15.82 33.06
N LEU A 326 -24.11 -15.00 33.94
CA LEU A 326 -23.64 -15.42 35.26
C LEU A 326 -24.81 -15.39 36.25
N ASP A 327 -25.16 -16.53 36.86
CA ASP A 327 -26.17 -16.63 37.92
C ASP A 327 -25.78 -15.68 39.09
N GLN A 328 -26.58 -14.63 39.34
CA GLN A 328 -26.40 -13.70 40.48
C GLN A 328 -27.15 -14.13 41.76
N GLU A 329 -27.87 -15.25 41.75
CA GLU A 329 -28.60 -15.68 42.95
C GLU A 329 -27.67 -16.26 44.04
N ARG A 330 -27.70 -15.62 45.22
CA ARG A 330 -27.21 -16.07 46.55
C ARG A 330 -25.76 -15.77 46.97
N GLY A 331 -25.17 -14.63 46.58
CA GLY A 331 -23.97 -14.11 47.26
C GLY A 331 -22.77 -15.07 47.32
N CYS A 332 -22.79 -16.09 46.48
CA CYS A 332 -21.77 -17.09 46.25
C CYS A 332 -21.69 -17.20 44.73
N LEU A 333 -20.52 -16.92 44.14
CA LEU A 333 -20.23 -17.15 42.73
C LEU A 333 -20.21 -18.67 42.48
N SER A 334 -21.39 -19.30 42.53
CA SER A 334 -21.58 -20.67 42.13
C SER A 334 -21.60 -20.67 40.61
N LEU A 335 -20.42 -20.84 40.02
CA LEU A 335 -20.28 -21.22 38.63
C LEU A 335 -21.29 -22.37 38.34
N ARG A 336 -22.33 -22.11 37.54
CA ARG A 336 -22.63 -23.08 36.49
C ARG A 336 -21.38 -23.09 35.61
N ALA A 337 -20.32 -23.75 36.07
CA ALA A 337 -19.06 -23.80 35.35
C ALA A 337 -19.42 -24.49 34.04
N VAL A 338 -19.50 -23.69 32.98
CA VAL A 338 -19.52 -24.14 31.60
C VAL A 338 -18.34 -25.08 31.48
N ARG A 339 -18.64 -26.38 31.54
CA ARG A 339 -17.67 -27.43 31.27
C ARG A 339 -17.71 -27.52 29.78
N THR A 340 -16.89 -26.76 29.06
CA THR A 340 -16.73 -27.05 27.65
C THR A 340 -16.47 -28.55 27.53
N GLY A 341 -17.40 -29.21 26.81
CA GLY A 341 -17.55 -30.67 26.79
C GLY A 341 -16.31 -31.35 26.24
N ARG A 342 -16.36 -32.68 26.08
CA ARG A 342 -15.25 -33.51 25.56
C ARG A 342 -14.45 -32.78 24.47
N ARG A 343 -13.11 -32.78 24.58
CA ARG A 343 -12.11 -32.18 23.65
C ARG A 343 -12.11 -32.79 22.23
N CYS A 344 -13.27 -33.17 21.70
CA CYS A 344 -13.44 -33.87 20.45
C CYS A 344 -13.77 -32.86 19.34
N LEU A 345 -12.75 -32.13 18.88
CA LEU A 345 -12.80 -31.35 17.65
C LEU A 345 -12.47 -32.27 16.47
N ILE A 346 -13.36 -32.33 15.49
CA ILE A 346 -13.23 -33.15 14.28
C ILE A 346 -13.09 -32.21 13.08
N ILE A 347 -12.00 -32.33 12.34
CA ILE A 347 -11.87 -31.74 11.00
C ILE A 347 -12.21 -32.86 10.04
N SER A 348 -13.44 -32.88 9.52
CA SER A 348 -13.96 -33.95 8.66
C SER A 348 -13.54 -33.79 7.20
N ARG A 349 -13.24 -32.57 6.76
CA ARG A 349 -12.66 -32.28 5.43
C ARG A 349 -11.68 -31.13 5.53
N ASP A 350 -10.59 -31.25 4.79
CA ASP A 350 -9.58 -30.22 4.53
C ASP A 350 -9.02 -30.50 3.13
N GLY A 351 -9.79 -30.09 2.12
CA GLY A 351 -9.57 -30.41 0.72
C GLY A 351 -9.04 -29.22 -0.06
N PHE A 352 -8.08 -29.46 -0.94
CA PHE A 352 -7.57 -28.46 -1.89
C PHE A 352 -7.41 -29.10 -3.27
N GLY A 353 -7.93 -28.41 -4.29
CA GLY A 353 -7.81 -28.81 -5.69
C GLY A 353 -7.41 -27.61 -6.56
N MET A 354 -6.62 -27.86 -7.60
CA MET A 354 -6.15 -26.80 -8.48
C MET A 354 -5.94 -27.30 -9.91
N GLY A 355 -6.24 -26.44 -10.88
CA GLY A 355 -5.85 -26.59 -12.29
C GLY A 355 -5.19 -25.31 -12.80
N SER A 356 -4.18 -25.44 -13.65
CA SER A 356 -3.53 -24.26 -14.27
C SER A 356 -3.09 -24.56 -15.69
N THR A 357 -3.18 -23.57 -16.57
CA THR A 357 -2.59 -23.62 -17.91
C THR A 357 -1.73 -22.40 -18.17
N LEU A 358 -0.67 -22.57 -18.95
CA LEU A 358 0.24 -21.50 -19.35
C LEU A 358 0.62 -21.71 -20.81
N ALA A 359 0.42 -20.69 -21.64
CA ALA A 359 0.74 -20.74 -23.06
C ALA A 359 1.35 -19.41 -23.53
N THR A 360 2.29 -19.49 -24.46
CA THR A 360 2.93 -18.33 -25.10
C THR A 360 2.95 -18.50 -26.61
N SER A 361 2.87 -17.39 -27.35
CA SER A 361 3.13 -17.38 -28.80
C SER A 361 4.34 -16.51 -29.13
N GLN A 362 4.99 -16.80 -30.25
CA GLN A 362 6.18 -16.09 -30.72
C GLN A 362 6.01 -15.61 -32.16
N ASP A 363 6.67 -14.50 -32.50
CA ASP A 363 6.77 -14.01 -33.87
C ASP A 363 7.82 -14.79 -34.68
N SER A 364 8.02 -14.41 -35.95
CA SER A 364 9.02 -15.02 -36.82
C SER A 364 10.48 -14.80 -36.37
N ALA A 365 10.73 -13.84 -35.50
CA ALA A 365 12.04 -13.56 -34.91
C ALA A 365 12.26 -14.28 -33.58
N GLY A 366 11.25 -15.02 -33.08
CA GLY A 366 11.29 -15.74 -31.81
C GLY A 366 10.96 -14.87 -30.58
N ALA A 367 10.49 -13.63 -30.77
CA ALA A 367 10.06 -12.77 -29.68
C ALA A 367 8.66 -13.19 -29.20
N ASN A 368 8.44 -13.25 -27.89
CA ASN A 368 7.14 -13.56 -27.32
C ASN A 368 6.14 -12.44 -27.63
N VAL A 369 5.00 -12.78 -28.22
CA VAL A 369 3.93 -11.84 -28.59
C VAL A 369 2.80 -11.89 -27.59
N THR A 370 2.41 -13.10 -27.16
CA THR A 370 1.32 -13.30 -26.21
C THR A 370 1.72 -14.23 -25.08
N LEU A 371 1.04 -14.05 -23.94
CA LEU A 371 1.05 -14.92 -22.76
C LEU A 371 -0.40 -15.13 -22.33
N SER A 372 -0.82 -16.38 -22.14
CA SER A 372 -2.11 -16.71 -21.56
C SER A 372 -1.88 -17.61 -20.35
N ALA A 373 -2.37 -17.18 -19.20
CA ALA A 373 -2.34 -17.94 -17.96
C ALA A 373 -3.78 -18.14 -17.46
N GLN A 374 -4.12 -19.37 -17.10
CA GLN A 374 -5.40 -19.68 -16.47
C GLN A 374 -5.17 -20.44 -15.18
N LEU A 375 -6.00 -20.18 -14.18
CA LEU A 375 -5.95 -20.80 -12.88
C LEU A 375 -7.37 -21.14 -12.42
N SER A 376 -7.56 -22.33 -11.88
CA SER A 376 -8.74 -22.72 -11.12
C SER A 376 -8.32 -23.29 -9.77
N VAL A 377 -9.00 -22.89 -8.71
CA VAL A 377 -8.71 -23.32 -7.34
C VAL A 377 -10.01 -23.70 -6.65
N HIS A 378 -9.97 -24.74 -5.83
CA HIS A 378 -11.06 -25.21 -5.00
C HIS A 378 -10.58 -25.53 -3.59
N ARG A 379 -11.35 -25.15 -2.57
CA ARG A 379 -11.06 -25.39 -1.15
C ARG A 379 -12.32 -25.85 -0.43
N GLU A 380 -12.20 -26.95 0.32
CA GLU A 380 -13.24 -27.42 1.25
C GLU A 380 -12.67 -27.50 2.66
N LEU A 381 -13.44 -27.04 3.65
CA LEU A 381 -13.11 -27.21 5.06
C LEU A 381 -14.39 -27.55 5.81
N ASP A 382 -14.36 -28.54 6.71
CA ASP A 382 -15.51 -28.91 7.54
C ASP A 382 -15.04 -29.26 8.94
N ILE A 383 -15.48 -28.47 9.92
CA ILE A 383 -15.07 -28.54 11.32
C ILE A 383 -16.29 -28.73 12.19
N ARG A 384 -16.26 -29.74 13.06
CA ARG A 384 -17.39 -30.11 13.91
C ARG A 384 -16.93 -30.42 15.32
N SER A 385 -17.77 -30.10 16.29
CA SER A 385 -17.59 -30.55 17.67
C SER A 385 -18.92 -30.61 18.42
N THR A 386 -18.86 -31.08 19.66
CA THR A 386 -19.95 -30.94 20.63
C THR A 386 -19.48 -30.01 21.72
N ILE A 387 -20.18 -28.90 21.89
CA ILE A 387 -19.93 -27.96 22.98
C ILE A 387 -21.01 -28.10 24.05
N THR A 388 -20.69 -27.73 25.29
CA THR A 388 -21.64 -27.73 26.41
C THR A 388 -21.67 -26.33 26.98
N THR A 389 -22.84 -25.70 26.92
CA THR A 389 -23.13 -24.33 27.38
C THR A 389 -24.07 -24.39 28.59
N ALA A 390 -24.44 -23.23 29.14
CA ALA A 390 -25.43 -23.16 30.23
C ALA A 390 -26.81 -23.73 29.85
N SER A 391 -27.15 -23.71 28.56
CA SER A 391 -28.42 -24.25 28.01
C SER A 391 -28.38 -25.75 27.71
N GLY A 392 -27.20 -26.38 27.70
CA GLY A 392 -27.05 -27.82 27.48
C GLY A 392 -25.89 -28.18 26.54
N SER A 393 -25.81 -29.45 26.15
CA SER A 393 -24.84 -29.89 25.12
C SER A 393 -25.48 -29.84 23.73
N ARG A 394 -24.75 -29.28 22.76
CA ARG A 394 -25.19 -29.14 21.38
C ARG A 394 -24.07 -29.44 20.39
N SER A 395 -24.44 -29.94 19.22
CA SER A 395 -23.50 -30.11 18.11
C SER A 395 -23.35 -28.79 17.38
N VAL A 396 -22.12 -28.42 17.07
CA VAL A 396 -21.79 -27.23 16.29
C VAL A 396 -20.90 -27.65 15.13
N SER A 397 -21.19 -27.15 13.94
CA SER A 397 -20.31 -27.30 12.80
C SER A 397 -20.25 -26.04 11.95
N TRP A 398 -19.08 -25.81 11.39
CA TRP A 398 -18.83 -24.78 10.41
C TRP A 398 -18.04 -25.38 9.25
N SER A 399 -18.48 -25.11 8.03
CA SER A 399 -17.81 -25.56 6.82
C SER A 399 -17.72 -24.45 5.78
N GLN A 400 -16.71 -24.53 4.93
CA GLN A 400 -16.53 -23.65 3.79
C GLN A 400 -16.35 -24.46 2.52
N ASP A 401 -16.92 -23.94 1.43
CA ASP A 401 -16.71 -24.39 0.05
C ASP A 401 -16.38 -23.16 -0.80
N LEU A 402 -15.16 -23.08 -1.34
CA LEU A 402 -14.68 -21.96 -2.13
C LEU A 402 -14.20 -22.43 -3.51
N ALA A 403 -14.58 -21.69 -4.55
CA ALA A 403 -14.10 -21.89 -5.92
C ALA A 403 -13.64 -20.58 -6.55
N TYR A 404 -12.51 -20.61 -7.25
CA TYR A 404 -11.90 -19.46 -7.90
C TYR A 404 -11.48 -19.83 -9.31
N THR A 405 -11.68 -18.91 -10.25
CA THR A 405 -11.12 -19.01 -11.59
C THR A 405 -10.50 -17.68 -12.00
N ASN A 406 -9.44 -17.75 -12.80
CA ASN A 406 -8.80 -16.60 -13.40
C ASN A 406 -8.31 -16.94 -14.80
N ARG A 407 -8.42 -15.96 -15.69
CA ARG A 407 -7.75 -15.90 -16.99
C ARG A 407 -7.03 -14.57 -17.07
N ASN A 408 -5.73 -14.62 -17.35
CA ASN A 408 -4.87 -13.48 -17.52
C ASN A 408 -4.16 -13.61 -18.87
N ASP A 409 -4.57 -12.78 -19.83
CA ASP A 409 -4.03 -12.76 -21.18
C ASP A 409 -3.29 -11.46 -21.40
N LEU A 410 -2.03 -11.57 -21.82
CA LEU A 410 -1.22 -10.45 -22.25
C LEU A 410 -0.95 -10.60 -23.74
N SER A 411 -1.10 -9.50 -24.48
CA SER A 411 -0.86 -9.41 -25.91
C SER A 411 0.00 -8.18 -26.25
N ASP A 412 0.27 -8.00 -27.54
CA ASP A 412 1.08 -6.90 -28.04
C ASP A 412 2.41 -6.77 -27.29
N TYR A 413 3.11 -7.90 -27.13
CA TYR A 413 4.40 -7.96 -26.44
C TYR A 413 4.33 -7.51 -24.97
N GLY A 414 3.17 -7.70 -24.33
CA GLY A 414 2.93 -7.37 -22.93
C GLY A 414 2.42 -5.95 -22.68
N VAL A 415 2.04 -5.22 -23.74
CA VAL A 415 1.48 -3.86 -23.67
C VAL A 415 0.00 -3.87 -23.27
N ALA A 416 -0.75 -4.86 -23.76
CA ALA A 416 -2.16 -5.04 -23.45
C ALA A 416 -2.32 -6.23 -22.50
N GLN A 417 -3.16 -6.07 -21.49
CA GLN A 417 -3.47 -7.08 -20.49
C GLN A 417 -4.97 -7.14 -20.23
N PHE A 418 -5.53 -8.34 -20.39
CA PHE A 418 -6.89 -8.71 -20.05
C PHE A 418 -6.87 -9.66 -18.85
N THR A 419 -7.43 -9.25 -17.73
CA THR A 419 -7.65 -10.08 -16.55
C THR A 419 -9.15 -10.30 -16.37
N ASN A 420 -9.56 -11.55 -16.19
CA ASN A 420 -10.92 -11.94 -15.84
C ASN A 420 -10.86 -12.98 -14.73
N LEU A 421 -11.36 -12.62 -13.55
CA LEU A 421 -11.45 -13.53 -12.42
C LEU A 421 -12.86 -13.62 -11.88
N SER A 422 -13.15 -14.76 -11.25
CA SER A 422 -14.36 -14.95 -10.47
C SER A 422 -14.09 -15.82 -9.27
N ARG A 423 -14.86 -15.57 -8.21
CA ARG A 423 -14.79 -16.30 -6.96
C ARG A 423 -16.20 -16.54 -6.44
N THR A 424 -16.46 -17.74 -5.94
CA THR A 424 -17.62 -18.08 -5.12
C THR A 424 -17.15 -18.64 -3.80
N ALA A 425 -17.87 -18.32 -2.72
CA ALA A 425 -17.82 -19.14 -1.52
C ALA A 425 -19.16 -19.20 -0.83
N THR A 426 -19.34 -20.33 -0.17
CA THR A 426 -20.45 -20.62 0.70
C THR A 426 -19.88 -21.10 2.02
N ASP A 427 -20.28 -20.45 3.10
CA ASP A 427 -20.09 -20.97 4.44
C ASP A 427 -21.39 -21.64 4.85
N SER A 428 -21.32 -22.78 5.53
CA SER A 428 -22.50 -23.44 6.12
C SER A 428 -22.29 -23.59 7.61
N LEU A 429 -23.28 -23.12 8.36
CA LEU A 429 -23.31 -23.19 9.81
C LEU A 429 -24.44 -24.13 10.22
N ILE A 430 -24.11 -25.20 10.95
CA ILE A 430 -25.11 -25.94 11.70
C ILE A 430 -24.95 -25.53 13.16
N SER A 431 -25.73 -24.52 13.54
CA SER A 431 -26.07 -24.26 14.92
C SER A 431 -27.59 -24.32 15.06
N ASP A 432 -28.04 -24.91 16.15
CA ASP A 432 -29.43 -25.01 16.60
C ASP A 432 -30.19 -23.66 16.72
N GLN A 433 -29.51 -22.52 16.47
CA GLN A 433 -30.07 -21.17 16.57
C GLN A 433 -29.89 -20.30 15.31
N TYR A 434 -28.99 -20.66 14.39
CA TYR A 434 -28.64 -19.86 13.21
C TYR A 434 -28.34 -20.80 12.05
N ASN A 435 -29.20 -20.80 11.02
CA ASN A 435 -29.04 -21.63 9.83
C ASN A 435 -29.38 -20.82 8.58
N HIS A 436 -28.41 -20.08 8.06
CA HIS A 436 -28.48 -19.46 6.75
C HIS A 436 -27.08 -19.42 6.18
N ASP A 437 -26.84 -20.12 5.07
CA ASP A 437 -25.54 -20.24 4.41
C ASP A 437 -25.04 -18.86 3.93
N PRO A 438 -24.14 -18.16 4.66
CA PRO A 438 -23.57 -16.92 4.16
C PRO A 438 -22.82 -17.25 2.88
N SER A 439 -23.00 -16.41 1.88
CA SER A 439 -22.31 -16.60 0.61
C SER A 439 -21.75 -15.29 0.13
N ALA A 440 -20.65 -15.38 -0.61
CA ALA A 440 -20.08 -14.23 -1.27
C ALA A 440 -19.57 -14.65 -2.64
N GLN A 441 -19.87 -13.83 -3.62
CA GLN A 441 -19.43 -13.99 -4.99
C GLN A 441 -18.88 -12.66 -5.47
N TYR A 442 -17.78 -12.71 -6.22
CA TYR A 442 -17.34 -11.56 -6.98
C TYR A 442 -16.76 -11.96 -8.31
N SER A 443 -16.82 -11.04 -9.27
CA SER A 443 -16.07 -11.11 -10.51
C SER A 443 -15.40 -9.77 -10.77
N LEU A 444 -14.23 -9.81 -11.39
CA LEU A 444 -13.47 -8.63 -11.79
C LEU A 444 -12.91 -8.87 -13.19
N VAL A 445 -13.22 -7.96 -14.10
CA VAL A 445 -12.69 -7.90 -15.45
C VAL A 445 -11.99 -6.57 -15.64
N VAL A 446 -10.72 -6.62 -16.03
CA VAL A 446 -9.92 -5.44 -16.35
C VAL A 446 -9.24 -5.69 -17.68
N ASP A 447 -9.50 -4.83 -18.66
CA ASP A 447 -8.76 -4.77 -19.91
C ASP A 447 -7.98 -3.46 -19.91
N SER A 448 -6.66 -3.53 -20.02
CA SER A 448 -5.79 -2.35 -19.92
C SER A 448 -4.67 -2.39 -20.95
N GLU A 449 -4.34 -1.22 -21.46
CA GLU A 449 -3.32 -1.03 -22.47
C GLU A 449 -2.41 0.13 -22.06
N TYR A 450 -1.10 -0.12 -22.03
CA TYR A 450 -0.09 0.83 -21.58
C TYR A 450 0.91 1.14 -22.71
N ARG A 451 0.71 2.23 -23.44
CA ARG A 451 1.57 2.63 -24.57
C ARG A 451 2.54 3.74 -24.17
N VAL A 452 3.82 3.53 -24.47
CA VAL A 452 4.88 4.55 -24.38
C VAL A 452 5.37 4.82 -25.81
N GLU A 453 5.24 6.05 -26.30
CA GLU A 453 5.64 6.35 -27.70
C GLU A 453 7.16 6.35 -27.87
N SER A 454 7.66 5.63 -28.88
CA SER A 454 9.10 5.47 -29.13
C SER A 454 9.81 6.76 -29.57
N GLU A 455 9.09 7.71 -30.16
CA GLU A 455 9.64 8.97 -30.69
C GLU A 455 9.72 10.08 -29.62
N HIS A 456 8.96 9.97 -28.53
CA HIS A 456 8.91 10.92 -27.42
C HIS A 456 8.87 10.13 -26.11
N LYS A 457 10.03 9.93 -25.48
CA LYS A 457 10.19 9.09 -24.27
C LYS A 457 9.34 9.50 -23.05
N ASP A 458 8.70 10.67 -23.12
CA ASP A 458 7.88 11.24 -22.06
C ASP A 458 6.37 11.16 -22.38
N ASP A 459 6.00 10.59 -23.53
CA ASP A 459 4.61 10.45 -23.96
C ASP A 459 4.05 9.08 -23.53
N LEU A 460 3.06 9.10 -22.63
CA LEU A 460 2.38 7.92 -22.08
C LEU A 460 0.90 7.97 -22.44
N ALA A 461 0.35 6.84 -22.89
CA ALA A 461 -1.09 6.64 -23.02
C ALA A 461 -1.54 5.37 -22.26
N ILE A 462 -2.61 5.50 -21.49
CA ILE A 462 -3.27 4.38 -20.82
C ILE A 462 -4.71 4.36 -21.28
N ASN A 463 -5.18 3.20 -21.73
CA ASN A 463 -6.60 2.94 -21.98
C ASN A 463 -7.02 1.77 -21.12
N ALA A 464 -8.15 1.86 -20.44
CA ALA A 464 -8.66 0.74 -19.68
C ALA A 464 -10.19 0.65 -19.68
N THR A 465 -10.68 -0.57 -19.56
CA THR A 465 -12.05 -0.88 -19.16
C THR A 465 -12.03 -1.71 -17.90
N TYR A 466 -13.05 -1.52 -17.07
CA TYR A 466 -13.22 -2.14 -15.77
C TYR A 466 -14.67 -2.60 -15.66
N ALA A 467 -14.87 -3.81 -15.16
CA ALA A 467 -16.17 -4.31 -14.74
C ALA A 467 -15.99 -5.16 -13.48
N CYS A 468 -16.78 -4.88 -12.46
CA CYS A 468 -16.76 -5.63 -11.21
C CYS A 468 -18.17 -5.89 -10.73
N GLU A 469 -18.44 -7.12 -10.32
CA GLU A 469 -19.69 -7.53 -9.69
C GLU A 469 -19.37 -8.11 -8.33
N VAL A 470 -20.11 -7.70 -7.31
CA VAL A 470 -20.03 -8.23 -5.96
C VAL A 470 -21.44 -8.58 -5.49
N GLU A 471 -21.62 -9.82 -5.07
CA GLU A 471 -22.80 -10.29 -4.36
C GLU A 471 -22.38 -10.86 -3.02
N TYR A 472 -23.14 -10.56 -1.97
CA TYR A 472 -23.02 -11.30 -0.73
C TYR A 472 -24.33 -11.40 0.02
N ARG A 473 -24.43 -12.47 0.80
CA ARG A 473 -25.54 -12.74 1.69
C ARG A 473 -25.03 -12.78 3.12
N THR A 474 -25.62 -11.95 3.97
CA THR A 474 -25.41 -12.03 5.42
C THR A 474 -26.48 -12.96 5.99
N GLY A 475 -26.04 -13.96 6.75
CA GLY A 475 -26.93 -14.84 7.50
C GLY A 475 -27.30 -14.21 8.85
N GLU A 476 -28.42 -14.67 9.43
CA GLU A 476 -28.73 -14.36 10.83
C GLU A 476 -27.55 -14.73 11.73
N GLY A 477 -27.09 -13.77 12.53
CA GLY A 477 -25.95 -13.93 13.41
C GLY A 477 -24.62 -13.37 12.88
N SER A 478 -24.50 -12.98 11.61
CA SER A 478 -23.28 -12.30 11.11
C SER A 478 -22.93 -11.09 12.00
N VAL A 479 -21.64 -10.85 12.25
CA VAL A 479 -21.21 -9.70 13.07
C VAL A 479 -21.50 -8.39 12.36
N PHE A 480 -21.17 -8.33 11.06
CA PHE A 480 -21.40 -7.17 10.22
C PHE A 480 -22.64 -7.41 9.36
N ASN A 481 -23.75 -6.74 9.72
CA ASN A 481 -24.97 -6.84 8.93
C ASN A 481 -24.85 -6.02 7.63
N SER A 482 -25.61 -6.39 6.60
CA SER A 482 -25.63 -5.73 5.29
C SER A 482 -26.32 -4.35 5.28
N GLY A 483 -26.48 -3.72 6.44
CA GLY A 483 -27.28 -2.50 6.66
C GLY A 483 -28.78 -2.75 6.83
N LEU A 484 -29.20 -4.00 7.06
CA LEU A 484 -30.56 -4.33 7.48
C LEU A 484 -30.76 -4.14 8.98
N GLU A 485 -32.01 -4.05 9.42
CA GLU A 485 -32.36 -4.18 10.83
C GLU A 485 -31.72 -5.45 11.43
N PRO A 486 -31.20 -5.39 12.66
CA PRO A 486 -30.47 -6.52 13.22
C PRO A 486 -31.31 -7.79 13.29
N GLY A 487 -30.72 -8.90 12.86
CA GLY A 487 -31.39 -10.21 12.84
C GLY A 487 -32.15 -10.53 11.55
N THR A 488 -32.05 -9.69 10.51
CA THR A 488 -32.61 -10.01 9.18
C THR A 488 -31.50 -10.45 8.23
N SER A 489 -31.69 -11.57 7.52
CA SER A 489 -30.78 -11.98 6.45
C SER A 489 -30.89 -10.99 5.28
N GLY A 490 -29.76 -10.57 4.73
CA GLY A 490 -29.70 -9.60 3.66
C GLY A 490 -28.90 -10.08 2.48
N ARG A 491 -29.22 -9.55 1.30
CA ARG A 491 -28.43 -9.75 0.09
C ARG A 491 -28.08 -8.40 -0.50
N VAL A 492 -26.79 -8.16 -0.67
CA VAL A 492 -26.27 -7.00 -1.39
C VAL A 492 -25.77 -7.47 -2.74
N ARG A 493 -26.12 -6.73 -3.79
CA ARG A 493 -25.56 -6.86 -5.12
C ARG A 493 -25.10 -5.50 -5.61
N THR A 494 -23.90 -5.42 -6.11
CA THR A 494 -23.42 -4.22 -6.79
C THR A 494 -22.61 -4.58 -8.03
N THR A 495 -22.87 -3.85 -9.11
CA THR A 495 -22.14 -3.94 -10.37
C THR A 495 -21.57 -2.57 -10.68
N GLN A 496 -20.27 -2.48 -10.97
CA GLN A 496 -19.61 -1.25 -11.37
C GLN A 496 -18.89 -1.50 -12.69
N ASP A 497 -19.14 -0.64 -13.68
CA ASP A 497 -18.46 -0.67 -14.97
C ASP A 497 -17.84 0.70 -15.24
N GLY A 498 -16.70 0.72 -15.90
CA GLY A 498 -16.09 1.96 -16.35
C GLY A 498 -15.14 1.79 -17.50
N LYS A 499 -14.82 2.92 -18.13
CA LYS A 499 -13.74 3.04 -19.12
C LYS A 499 -13.04 4.37 -18.88
N ALA A 500 -11.72 4.38 -19.03
CA ALA A 500 -10.96 5.60 -18.88
C ALA A 500 -9.75 5.63 -19.78
N THR A 501 -9.31 6.85 -20.07
CA THR A 501 -8.10 7.14 -20.80
C THR A 501 -7.24 8.12 -20.03
N TYR A 502 -5.94 7.98 -20.17
CA TYR A 502 -4.95 8.90 -19.64
C TYR A 502 -3.89 9.14 -20.71
N VAL A 503 -3.49 10.39 -20.89
CA VAL A 503 -2.43 10.79 -21.81
C VAL A 503 -1.53 11.80 -21.12
N SER A 504 -0.24 11.52 -21.06
CA SER A 504 0.82 12.49 -20.73
C SER A 504 1.57 12.81 -22.01
N LYS A 505 1.62 14.09 -22.42
CA LYS A 505 2.28 14.56 -23.64
C LYS A 505 2.68 16.03 -23.54
N ASN A 506 3.86 16.39 -24.04
CA ASN A 506 4.36 17.78 -24.09
C ASN A 506 4.32 18.54 -22.75
N GLY A 507 4.68 17.90 -21.64
CA GLY A 507 4.69 18.55 -20.33
C GLY A 507 3.33 18.64 -19.64
N MET A 508 2.26 18.09 -20.24
CA MET A 508 0.91 18.10 -19.67
C MET A 508 0.33 16.69 -19.63
N SER A 509 -0.39 16.38 -18.57
CA SER A 509 -1.19 15.16 -18.43
C SER A 509 -2.67 15.50 -18.54
N SER A 510 -3.44 14.60 -19.13
CA SER A 510 -4.89 14.71 -19.23
C SER A 510 -5.56 13.34 -19.23
N GLY A 511 -6.83 13.29 -18.90
CA GLY A 511 -7.57 12.03 -18.91
C GLY A 511 -9.07 12.24 -18.92
N THR A 512 -9.78 11.19 -19.29
CA THR A 512 -11.24 11.12 -19.25
C THR A 512 -11.65 9.79 -18.64
N GLY A 513 -12.82 9.74 -18.02
CA GLY A 513 -13.35 8.52 -17.46
C GLY A 513 -14.86 8.52 -17.45
N GLU A 514 -15.44 7.35 -17.61
CA GLU A 514 -16.86 7.11 -17.44
C GLU A 514 -17.00 5.93 -16.49
N THR A 515 -17.83 6.09 -15.46
CA THR A 515 -18.08 5.04 -14.47
C THR A 515 -19.56 5.03 -14.13
N LYS A 516 -20.14 3.85 -14.08
CA LYS A 516 -21.52 3.61 -13.63
C LYS A 516 -21.50 2.53 -12.56
N GLN A 517 -22.37 2.68 -11.57
CA GLN A 517 -22.55 1.68 -10.54
C GLN A 517 -24.02 1.51 -10.21
N LEU A 518 -24.48 0.26 -10.25
CA LEU A 518 -25.77 -0.16 -9.73
C LEU A 518 -25.53 -0.84 -8.38
N PHE A 519 -26.31 -0.44 -7.38
CA PHE A 519 -26.33 -1.03 -6.05
C PHE A 519 -27.76 -1.44 -5.71
N VAL A 520 -27.93 -2.66 -5.20
CA VAL A 520 -29.21 -3.22 -4.78
C VAL A 520 -29.02 -3.91 -3.45
N LEU A 521 -29.86 -3.55 -2.47
CA LEU A 521 -30.00 -4.24 -1.21
C LEU A 521 -31.37 -4.91 -1.16
N GLU A 522 -31.38 -6.19 -0.84
CA GLU A 522 -32.58 -7.00 -0.68
C GLU A 522 -32.67 -7.55 0.74
N ALA A 523 -33.87 -7.53 1.31
CA ALA A 523 -34.20 -8.26 2.53
C ALA A 523 -34.62 -9.69 2.16
N VAL A 524 -34.13 -10.68 2.91
CA VAL A 524 -34.48 -12.09 2.74
C VAL A 524 -35.31 -12.52 3.95
N VAL A 525 -36.65 -12.47 3.82
CA VAL A 525 -37.60 -12.90 4.87
C VAL A 525 -38.37 -14.12 4.34
N THR A 526 -38.07 -15.32 4.88
CA THR A 526 -38.70 -16.62 4.57
C THR A 526 -39.35 -16.70 3.17
N GLY A 527 -38.56 -16.61 2.10
CA GLY A 527 -39.07 -16.55 0.73
C GLY A 527 -38.08 -15.93 -0.25
N GLU A 528 -38.62 -15.35 -1.33
CA GLU A 528 -37.86 -14.64 -2.36
C GLU A 528 -37.27 -13.32 -1.81
N PRO A 529 -36.05 -12.93 -2.21
CA PRO A 529 -35.47 -11.63 -1.87
C PRO A 529 -36.38 -10.46 -2.28
N VAL A 530 -36.56 -9.49 -1.39
CA VAL A 530 -37.33 -8.27 -1.65
C VAL A 530 -36.38 -7.08 -1.69
N GLU A 531 -36.31 -6.38 -2.82
CA GLU A 531 -35.55 -5.12 -2.95
C GLU A 531 -36.09 -4.09 -1.94
N ILE A 532 -35.19 -3.58 -1.08
CA ILE A 532 -35.52 -2.55 -0.09
C ILE A 532 -34.76 -1.24 -0.34
N TYR A 533 -33.66 -1.29 -1.09
CA TYR A 533 -32.94 -0.10 -1.51
C TYR A 533 -32.23 -0.36 -2.83
N LYS A 534 -32.27 0.65 -3.70
CA LYS A 534 -31.57 0.64 -4.98
C LYS A 534 -31.02 2.02 -5.30
N ARG A 535 -29.79 2.07 -5.81
CA ARG A 535 -29.16 3.28 -6.35
C ARG A 535 -28.40 2.97 -7.64
N ASP A 536 -28.70 3.68 -8.70
CA ASP A 536 -28.08 3.60 -10.02
C ASP A 536 -27.46 4.96 -10.36
N VAL A 537 -26.13 5.01 -10.38
CA VAL A 537 -25.36 6.24 -10.56
C VAL A 537 -24.46 6.12 -11.77
N GLY A 538 -24.37 7.18 -12.56
CA GLY A 538 -23.43 7.31 -13.66
C GLY A 538 -22.69 8.63 -13.62
N ALA A 539 -21.41 8.58 -13.94
CA ALA A 539 -20.56 9.74 -14.05
C ALA A 539 -19.72 9.69 -15.31
N VAL A 540 -19.52 10.87 -15.91
CA VAL A 540 -18.70 11.07 -17.11
C VAL A 540 -17.83 12.30 -16.89
N GLY A 541 -16.53 12.14 -17.09
CA GLY A 541 -15.57 13.21 -16.92
C GLY A 541 -15.76 13.90 -15.58
N GLY A 542 -15.77 13.12 -14.48
CA GLY A 542 -15.84 13.62 -13.10
C GLY A 542 -17.15 14.29 -12.68
N VAL A 543 -18.18 14.29 -13.55
CA VAL A 543 -19.50 14.85 -13.26
C VAL A 543 -20.53 13.73 -13.20
N VAL A 544 -21.37 13.72 -12.16
CA VAL A 544 -22.52 12.82 -12.08
C VAL A 544 -23.54 13.25 -13.14
N VAL A 545 -23.83 12.36 -14.08
CA VAL A 545 -24.77 12.57 -15.19
C VAL A 545 -26.14 11.93 -14.92
N TRP A 546 -26.22 10.98 -13.99
CA TRP A 546 -27.49 10.53 -13.39
C TRP A 546 -27.24 9.91 -12.01
N ASP A 547 -28.22 10.04 -11.12
CA ASP A 547 -28.28 9.36 -9.82
C ASP A 547 -29.75 9.03 -9.51
N ARG A 548 -30.11 7.76 -9.65
CA ARG A 548 -31.50 7.28 -9.54
C ARG A 548 -31.62 6.40 -8.29
N GLY A 549 -32.46 6.79 -7.35
CA GLY A 549 -32.71 6.04 -6.11
C GLY A 549 -34.17 5.63 -5.91
N SER A 550 -34.42 4.60 -5.10
CA SER A 550 -35.78 4.14 -4.72
C SER A 550 -36.53 5.12 -3.79
N ASP A 551 -35.81 5.99 -3.07
CA ASP A 551 -36.38 6.85 -2.01
C ASP A 551 -36.77 8.26 -2.48
N ASN A 552 -36.48 8.61 -3.73
CA ASN A 552 -36.86 9.91 -4.29
C ASN A 552 -38.20 9.80 -5.03
N GLY A 553 -39.27 10.27 -4.39
CA GLY A 553 -40.49 10.73 -5.06
C GLY A 553 -40.28 11.97 -5.95
N GLY A 554 -39.08 12.11 -6.53
CA GLY A 554 -38.66 13.16 -7.44
C GLY A 554 -37.66 12.56 -8.42
N THR A 555 -38.07 12.43 -9.68
CA THR A 555 -37.15 12.24 -10.79
C THR A 555 -36.38 13.54 -10.98
N ASP A 556 -35.34 13.77 -10.17
CA ASP A 556 -34.35 14.79 -10.51
C ASP A 556 -33.47 14.21 -11.62
N GLU A 557 -34.00 14.27 -12.85
CA GLU A 557 -33.19 14.17 -14.06
C GLU A 557 -32.23 15.35 -14.08
N VAL A 558 -31.04 15.17 -13.53
CA VAL A 558 -29.91 16.04 -13.87
C VAL A 558 -29.45 15.62 -15.27
N GLU A 559 -30.21 15.99 -16.31
CA GLU A 559 -29.74 15.91 -17.69
C GLU A 559 -28.63 16.95 -17.92
N GLY A 560 -27.43 16.62 -17.47
CA GLY A 560 -26.21 17.34 -17.80
C GLY A 560 -25.77 16.98 -19.22
N GLY A 561 -25.71 17.97 -20.10
CA GLY A 561 -25.21 17.78 -21.47
C GLY A 561 -23.82 17.13 -21.48
N SER A 562 -23.68 16.08 -22.30
CA SER A 562 -22.50 15.20 -22.45
C SER A 562 -21.31 15.87 -23.14
N ASN A 563 -20.86 17.01 -22.63
CA ASN A 563 -19.56 17.53 -23.03
C ASN A 563 -18.49 16.73 -22.28
N GLN A 564 -17.70 15.93 -22.99
CA GLN A 564 -16.51 15.30 -22.43
C GLN A 564 -15.59 16.38 -21.85
N VAL A 565 -15.58 16.49 -20.52
CA VAL A 565 -14.67 17.38 -19.81
C VAL A 565 -13.32 16.68 -19.75
N VAL A 566 -12.36 17.19 -20.51
CA VAL A 566 -10.96 16.78 -20.42
C VAL A 566 -10.36 17.50 -19.21
N TYR A 567 -9.95 16.75 -18.19
CA TYR A 567 -9.21 17.33 -17.08
C TYR A 567 -7.75 17.47 -17.46
N GLY A 568 -7.18 18.66 -17.26
CA GLY A 568 -5.73 18.81 -17.12
C GLY A 568 -5.35 18.20 -15.77
N LEU A 569 -4.57 17.13 -15.79
CA LEU A 569 -4.33 16.30 -14.61
C LEU A 569 -3.05 16.65 -13.88
N GLU A 570 -2.00 17.23 -14.52
CA GLU A 570 -0.74 17.71 -13.89
C GLU A 570 0.38 17.94 -14.95
N GLU A 571 1.59 18.28 -14.51
CA GLU A 571 2.84 18.12 -15.29
C GLU A 571 3.00 16.68 -15.84
N SER A 572 3.70 16.53 -16.97
CA SER A 572 3.92 15.22 -17.61
C SER A 572 4.60 14.21 -16.70
N VAL A 573 4.18 12.95 -16.82
CA VAL A 573 4.85 11.78 -16.23
C VAL A 573 5.39 10.88 -17.34
N GLY A 574 6.59 10.33 -17.15
CA GLY A 574 7.32 9.57 -18.17
C GLY A 574 7.13 8.05 -18.09
N SER A 575 6.29 7.54 -17.19
CA SER A 575 6.01 6.09 -17.09
C SER A 575 4.66 5.80 -16.43
N VAL A 576 4.12 4.59 -16.67
CA VAL A 576 2.92 4.09 -15.97
C VAL A 576 3.14 4.11 -14.46
N ARG A 577 4.36 3.78 -14.01
CA ARG A 577 4.73 3.81 -12.59
C ARG A 577 4.67 5.20 -11.98
N GLU A 578 5.02 6.24 -12.73
CA GLU A 578 4.88 7.62 -12.25
C GLU A 578 3.43 8.09 -12.24
N ALA A 579 2.60 7.57 -13.15
CA ALA A 579 1.17 7.88 -13.24
C ALA A 579 0.32 7.18 -12.17
N LEU A 580 0.60 5.90 -11.91
CA LEU A 580 -0.23 5.01 -11.07
C LEU A 580 0.49 4.53 -9.80
N GLY A 581 1.75 4.91 -9.58
CA GLY A 581 2.60 4.35 -8.52
C GLY A 581 3.20 2.97 -8.84
N ARG A 582 2.72 2.27 -9.87
CA ARG A 582 3.17 0.94 -10.33
C ARG A 582 2.94 0.72 -11.84
N GLY A 583 3.57 -0.29 -12.43
CA GLY A 583 3.41 -0.67 -13.85
C GLY A 583 4.74 -0.65 -14.63
N PRO A 584 4.72 -0.97 -15.93
CA PRO A 584 5.92 -0.97 -16.78
C PRO A 584 6.58 0.41 -16.88
N GLY A 585 7.89 0.45 -17.15
CA GLY A 585 8.65 1.69 -17.34
C GLY A 585 9.70 2.05 -16.27
N SER A 586 10.41 1.07 -15.70
CA SER A 586 11.70 1.40 -15.04
C SER A 586 12.74 1.79 -16.10
N PRO A 587 13.59 2.81 -15.88
CA PRO A 587 14.41 3.44 -16.91
C PRO A 587 15.62 2.55 -17.28
N SER A 588 15.37 1.52 -18.07
CA SER A 588 16.42 0.86 -18.83
C SER A 588 15.84 0.31 -20.13
N ILE A 589 16.12 1.08 -21.19
CA ILE A 589 16.09 0.72 -22.61
C ILE A 589 14.81 1.15 -23.37
N PRO A 590 14.91 2.11 -24.32
CA PRO A 590 13.90 2.29 -25.35
C PRO A 590 14.07 1.21 -26.43
N TYR A 591 13.00 0.53 -26.83
CA TYR A 591 13.00 -0.27 -28.06
C TYR A 591 12.04 0.29 -29.11
N ILE A 592 12.44 0.04 -30.36
CA ILE A 592 12.03 0.67 -31.61
C ILE A 592 10.91 -0.15 -32.24
N HIS A 593 9.79 0.49 -32.60
CA HIS A 593 8.79 -0.13 -33.48
C HIS A 593 9.37 -0.31 -34.91
N PRO A 594 9.09 -1.43 -35.60
CA PRO A 594 9.16 -1.45 -37.06
C PRO A 594 8.02 -0.59 -37.64
N PRO A 595 8.26 0.17 -38.73
CA PRO A 595 7.29 1.13 -39.25
C PRO A 595 6.09 0.44 -39.90
N LEU A 596 4.89 0.93 -39.56
CA LEU A 596 3.70 0.81 -40.41
C LEU A 596 3.70 1.97 -41.43
N THR A 597 3.24 1.64 -42.63
CA THR A 597 3.29 2.39 -43.89
C THR A 597 2.74 3.82 -43.85
N GLU A 598 3.39 4.67 -44.65
CA GLU A 598 3.23 6.12 -44.82
C GLU A 598 1.80 6.64 -45.03
N ALA A 599 1.49 7.77 -44.37
CA ALA A 599 0.68 8.84 -44.95
C ALA A 599 1.14 10.22 -44.43
N THR A 600 1.82 10.94 -45.33
CA THR A 600 2.19 12.36 -45.38
C THR A 600 1.39 13.34 -44.50
N GLN A 601 2.08 14.21 -43.75
CA GLN A 601 1.80 15.66 -43.77
C GLN A 601 2.95 16.53 -43.21
N GLN A 602 3.05 17.72 -43.78
CA GLN A 602 4.25 18.54 -43.94
C GLN A 602 4.64 19.37 -42.70
N ARG A 603 5.95 19.49 -42.49
CA ARG A 603 6.61 20.50 -41.64
C ARG A 603 6.26 21.93 -42.07
N LYS A 604 6.01 22.80 -41.11
CA LYS A 604 6.31 24.24 -41.18
C LYS A 604 7.09 24.66 -39.94
N THR A 605 8.34 25.04 -40.16
CA THR A 605 9.29 25.63 -39.22
C THR A 605 9.11 27.14 -39.13
N THR A 606 8.92 27.67 -37.91
CA THR A 606 9.13 29.07 -37.49
C THR A 606 9.17 29.05 -35.96
N SER A 607 9.99 29.76 -35.18
CA SER A 607 11.12 30.67 -35.38
C SER A 607 11.73 30.89 -33.99
N ASN A 608 13.07 30.89 -33.89
CA ASN A 608 13.84 31.17 -32.67
C ASN A 608 13.49 32.52 -32.04
N THR A 609 13.22 32.52 -30.73
CA THR A 609 13.40 33.68 -29.85
C THR A 609 14.11 33.19 -28.57
N PRO A 610 15.21 33.80 -28.12
CA PRO A 610 16.01 33.27 -27.02
C PRO A 610 15.32 33.55 -25.67
N ILE A 611 14.96 32.48 -24.96
CA ILE A 611 14.48 32.55 -23.58
C ILE A 611 15.69 32.88 -22.69
N MET A 612 15.61 34.00 -21.96
CA MET A 612 16.57 34.36 -20.92
C MET A 612 16.62 33.25 -19.86
N SER A 613 17.79 32.65 -19.66
CA SER A 613 18.04 31.59 -18.67
C SER A 613 17.71 32.06 -17.25
N SER A 614 16.86 31.32 -16.55
CA SER A 614 16.70 31.44 -15.11
C SER A 614 18.04 31.21 -14.39
N PRO A 615 18.31 31.89 -13.26
CA PRO A 615 19.54 31.67 -12.51
C PRO A 615 19.57 30.24 -11.94
N THR A 616 20.66 29.51 -12.20
CA THR A 616 20.82 28.13 -11.72
C THR A 616 21.02 28.11 -10.18
N PRO A 617 20.33 27.25 -9.42
CA PRO A 617 20.23 27.36 -7.96
C PRO A 617 21.54 27.27 -7.18
N LEU A 618 22.57 26.60 -7.73
CA LEU A 618 23.88 26.41 -7.11
C LEU A 618 25.00 27.17 -7.85
N ALA A 619 24.65 28.17 -8.67
CA ALA A 619 25.62 29.00 -9.36
C ALA A 619 26.68 29.56 -8.40
N GLY A 620 27.95 29.30 -8.70
CA GLY A 620 29.09 29.80 -7.91
C GLY A 620 29.34 29.06 -6.58
N LYS A 621 28.66 27.93 -6.34
CA LYS A 621 28.94 27.02 -5.23
C LYS A 621 30.01 26.00 -5.62
N THR A 622 30.88 25.63 -4.68
CA THR A 622 31.91 24.60 -4.91
C THR A 622 31.62 23.34 -4.10
N ALA A 623 31.59 22.18 -4.76
CA ALA A 623 31.27 20.90 -4.17
C ALA A 623 32.41 19.88 -4.32
N ILE A 624 32.71 19.13 -3.26
CA ILE A 624 33.58 17.95 -3.31
C ILE A 624 32.70 16.70 -3.26
N VAL A 625 32.90 15.76 -4.19
CA VAL A 625 32.23 14.45 -4.21
C VAL A 625 33.28 13.34 -4.19
N THR A 626 33.36 12.58 -3.10
CA THR A 626 34.26 11.41 -3.01
C THR A 626 33.63 10.17 -3.64
N GLY A 627 34.44 9.36 -4.33
CA GLY A 627 33.91 8.28 -5.17
C GLY A 627 33.00 8.81 -6.29
N GLY A 628 33.31 10.00 -6.82
CA GLY A 628 32.46 10.76 -7.73
C GLY A 628 32.48 10.29 -9.19
N SER A 629 33.32 9.31 -9.54
CA SER A 629 33.48 8.87 -10.93
C SER A 629 32.51 7.76 -11.36
N LYS A 630 31.84 7.06 -10.43
CA LYS A 630 30.96 5.92 -10.72
C LYS A 630 29.72 5.89 -9.83
N GLY A 631 28.69 5.15 -10.26
CA GLY A 631 27.49 4.86 -9.49
C GLY A 631 26.79 6.12 -8.95
N ILE A 632 26.40 6.10 -7.68
CA ILE A 632 25.71 7.21 -7.00
C ILE A 632 26.54 8.50 -7.07
N GLY A 633 27.86 8.42 -6.90
CA GLY A 633 28.73 9.61 -6.91
C GLY A 633 28.76 10.32 -8.26
N ALA A 634 28.74 9.57 -9.37
CA ALA A 634 28.67 10.13 -10.71
C ALA A 634 27.33 10.84 -10.96
N ALA A 635 26.21 10.22 -10.56
CA ALA A 635 24.89 10.83 -10.67
C ALA A 635 24.79 12.15 -9.87
N ILE A 636 25.34 12.16 -8.64
CA ILE A 636 25.42 13.36 -7.81
C ILE A 636 26.26 14.45 -8.49
N ALA A 637 27.45 14.11 -9.00
CA ALA A 637 28.33 15.05 -9.67
C ALA A 637 27.64 15.69 -10.90
N THR A 638 26.98 14.87 -11.72
CA THR A 638 26.20 15.33 -12.88
C THR A 638 25.11 16.30 -12.48
N HIS A 639 24.33 15.97 -11.45
CA HIS A 639 23.23 16.81 -11.01
C HIS A 639 23.72 18.14 -10.42
N LEU A 640 24.78 18.13 -9.61
CA LEU A 640 25.39 19.36 -9.07
C LEU A 640 25.90 20.29 -10.17
N VAL A 641 26.55 19.75 -11.21
CA VAL A 641 26.98 20.54 -12.37
C VAL A 641 25.77 21.12 -13.12
N SER A 642 24.69 20.35 -13.31
CA SER A 642 23.47 20.86 -13.97
C SER A 642 22.80 22.01 -13.20
N LEU A 643 22.97 22.04 -11.88
CA LEU A 643 22.49 23.12 -11.01
C LEU A 643 23.46 24.32 -10.93
N GLY A 644 24.57 24.29 -11.68
CA GLY A 644 25.52 25.39 -11.79
C GLY A 644 26.68 25.38 -10.79
N ALA A 645 26.87 24.31 -10.02
CA ALA A 645 27.99 24.20 -9.08
C ALA A 645 29.31 23.89 -9.80
N ASN A 646 30.43 24.33 -9.21
CA ASN A 646 31.77 23.83 -9.51
C ASN A 646 31.98 22.52 -8.74
N VAL A 647 32.39 21.45 -9.41
CA VAL A 647 32.46 20.11 -8.82
C VAL A 647 33.87 19.53 -8.91
N VAL A 648 34.41 19.16 -7.75
CA VAL A 648 35.63 18.35 -7.64
C VAL A 648 35.23 16.92 -7.38
N LEU A 649 35.45 16.05 -8.36
CA LEU A 649 35.18 14.63 -8.25
C LEU A 649 36.46 13.87 -7.90
N ASN A 650 36.42 13.19 -6.75
CA ASN A 650 37.51 12.33 -6.31
C ASN A 650 37.30 10.89 -6.78
N TYR A 651 38.39 10.26 -7.23
CA TYR A 651 38.45 8.85 -7.61
C TYR A 651 39.73 8.19 -7.07
N SER A 652 39.73 6.88 -6.89
CA SER A 652 40.89 6.15 -6.32
C SER A 652 41.82 5.55 -7.40
N SER A 653 41.26 4.83 -8.38
CA SER A 653 42.04 4.01 -9.32
C SER A 653 41.73 4.21 -10.81
N ASP A 654 40.50 4.58 -11.18
CA ASP A 654 40.04 4.63 -12.57
C ASP A 654 40.02 6.06 -13.13
N ALA A 655 41.19 6.53 -13.58
CA ALA A 655 41.36 7.88 -14.13
C ALA A 655 40.55 8.07 -15.41
N THR A 656 40.56 7.09 -16.32
CA THR A 656 39.85 7.15 -17.60
C THR A 656 38.36 7.41 -17.42
N THR A 657 37.70 6.70 -16.49
CA THR A 657 36.27 6.91 -16.23
C THR A 657 36.02 8.31 -15.64
N ALA A 658 36.89 8.77 -14.74
CA ALA A 658 36.76 10.10 -14.14
C ALA A 658 36.95 11.23 -15.18
N ASP A 659 37.94 11.11 -16.06
CA ASP A 659 38.27 12.09 -17.10
C ASP A 659 37.18 12.14 -18.18
N ASN A 660 36.64 10.99 -18.56
CA ASN A 660 35.49 10.90 -19.48
C ASN A 660 34.26 11.59 -18.89
N LEU A 661 33.98 11.36 -17.60
CA LEU A 661 32.87 12.02 -16.91
C LEU A 661 33.09 13.53 -16.89
N VAL A 662 34.26 14.03 -16.47
CA VAL A 662 34.56 15.48 -16.49
C VAL A 662 34.35 16.07 -17.87
N SER A 663 34.91 15.41 -18.90
CA SER A 663 34.78 15.86 -20.29
C SER A 663 33.31 15.96 -20.71
N SER A 664 32.49 14.97 -20.36
CA SER A 664 31.05 15.00 -20.63
C SER A 664 30.34 16.14 -19.87
N LEU A 665 30.69 16.37 -18.60
CA LEU A 665 30.07 17.38 -17.75
C LEU A 665 30.35 18.81 -18.22
N ILE A 666 31.53 19.05 -18.78
CA ILE A 666 31.91 20.39 -19.25
C ILE A 666 31.63 20.62 -20.73
N SER A 667 31.32 19.57 -21.51
CA SER A 667 31.15 19.65 -22.97
C SER A 667 30.03 20.59 -23.43
N SER A 668 28.96 20.69 -22.63
CA SER A 668 27.78 21.52 -22.91
C SER A 668 27.80 22.88 -22.20
N ILE A 669 28.89 23.21 -21.49
CA ILE A 669 28.99 24.39 -20.65
C ILE A 669 30.00 25.37 -21.26
N PRO A 670 29.70 26.69 -21.32
CA PRO A 670 30.68 27.67 -21.76
C PRO A 670 32.00 27.52 -21.01
N THR A 671 33.11 27.50 -21.75
CA THR A 671 34.46 27.42 -21.18
C THR A 671 34.63 28.47 -20.08
N SER A 672 34.93 27.98 -18.88
CA SER A 672 35.17 28.79 -17.68
C SER A 672 36.57 28.49 -17.15
N THR A 673 37.20 29.48 -16.52
CA THR A 673 38.50 29.33 -15.86
C THR A 673 38.34 29.78 -14.40
N PRO A 674 38.47 28.89 -13.41
CA PRO A 674 38.72 27.44 -13.54
C PRO A 674 37.53 26.66 -14.15
N PRO A 675 37.75 25.43 -14.66
CA PRO A 675 36.69 24.59 -15.23
C PRO A 675 35.57 24.29 -14.22
N ARG A 676 34.34 24.04 -14.70
CA ARG A 676 33.21 23.71 -13.81
C ARG A 676 33.32 22.33 -13.16
N ALA A 677 34.06 21.40 -13.73
CA ALA A 677 34.35 20.12 -13.11
C ALA A 677 35.83 19.75 -13.28
N ILE A 678 36.43 19.15 -12.26
CA ILE A 678 37.78 18.58 -12.30
C ILE A 678 37.83 17.24 -11.58
N ALA A 679 38.67 16.32 -12.07
CA ALA A 679 38.92 15.03 -11.45
C ALA A 679 40.21 15.06 -10.62
N LEU A 680 40.18 14.53 -9.40
CA LEU A 680 41.38 14.39 -8.56
C LEU A 680 41.51 12.96 -8.03
N ARG A 681 42.69 12.38 -8.24
CA ARG A 681 43.02 11.06 -7.70
C ARG A 681 43.36 11.14 -6.22
N GLY A 682 42.82 10.22 -5.42
CA GLY A 682 43.19 10.05 -4.02
C GLY A 682 42.36 8.96 -3.33
N ASP A 683 42.96 8.27 -2.37
CA ASP A 683 42.25 7.34 -1.50
C ASP A 683 41.48 8.12 -0.42
N ALA A 684 40.15 8.10 -0.50
CA ALA A 684 39.27 8.79 0.44
C ALA A 684 39.31 8.23 1.88
N GLY A 685 40.03 7.14 2.15
CA GLY A 685 40.35 6.67 3.50
C GLY A 685 41.75 7.07 4.00
N SER A 686 42.54 7.80 3.19
CA SER A 686 43.88 8.31 3.52
C SER A 686 43.80 9.78 3.92
N ILE A 687 44.28 10.12 5.11
CA ILE A 687 44.27 11.51 5.60
C ILE A 687 45.13 12.41 4.70
N ALA A 688 46.29 11.93 4.25
CA ALA A 688 47.17 12.69 3.38
C ALA A 688 46.50 13.03 2.03
N ASP A 689 45.77 12.08 1.45
CA ASP A 689 45.07 12.29 0.18
C ASP A 689 43.83 13.18 0.37
N ILE A 690 43.13 13.06 1.50
CA ILE A 690 42.04 13.97 1.88
C ILE A 690 42.56 15.42 2.00
N ASP A 691 43.67 15.62 2.69
CA ASP A 691 44.28 16.94 2.87
C ASP A 691 44.73 17.53 1.52
N ALA A 692 45.29 16.70 0.64
CA ALA A 692 45.64 17.09 -0.73
C ALA A 692 44.40 17.46 -1.56
N LEU A 693 43.32 16.67 -1.49
CA LEU A 693 42.05 16.90 -2.16
C LEU A 693 41.42 18.24 -1.74
N VAL A 694 41.36 18.51 -0.44
CA VAL A 694 40.82 19.76 0.11
C VAL A 694 41.70 20.94 -0.29
N SER A 695 43.03 20.82 -0.12
CA SER A 695 43.98 21.89 -0.44
C SER A 695 43.94 22.27 -1.92
N HIS A 696 43.88 21.28 -2.82
CA HIS A 696 43.76 21.52 -4.25
C HIS A 696 42.41 22.16 -4.61
N THR A 697 41.32 21.72 -3.98
CA THR A 697 39.99 22.32 -4.18
C THR A 697 39.99 23.80 -3.82
N VAL A 698 40.56 24.15 -2.68
CA VAL A 698 40.66 25.54 -2.20
C VAL A 698 41.60 26.35 -3.08
N ALA A 699 42.72 25.78 -3.53
CA ALA A 699 43.63 26.45 -4.46
C ALA A 699 42.95 26.79 -5.80
N THR A 700 42.10 25.89 -6.30
CA THR A 700 41.42 26.07 -7.60
C THR A 700 40.20 26.98 -7.50
N TYR A 701 39.35 26.82 -6.48
CA TYR A 701 38.04 27.49 -6.41
C TYR A 701 37.89 28.47 -5.22
N GLY A 702 38.91 28.60 -4.38
CA GLY A 702 38.98 29.54 -3.25
C GLY A 702 38.19 29.13 -2.00
N LYS A 703 37.18 28.25 -2.12
CA LYS A 703 36.27 27.87 -1.03
C LYS A 703 35.66 26.49 -1.24
N ILE A 704 35.02 25.97 -0.19
CA ILE A 704 34.17 24.77 -0.24
C ILE A 704 32.79 25.14 0.32
N ASP A 705 31.75 24.94 -0.47
CA ASP A 705 30.36 25.14 -0.02
C ASP A 705 29.67 23.81 0.32
N ILE A 706 29.99 22.73 -0.41
CA ILE A 706 29.31 21.43 -0.31
C ILE A 706 30.34 20.31 -0.20
N VAL A 707 30.14 19.39 0.74
CA VAL A 707 30.92 18.16 0.89
C VAL A 707 29.99 16.97 0.82
N ILE A 708 30.23 16.05 -0.11
CA ILE A 708 29.50 14.79 -0.24
C ILE A 708 30.48 13.64 -0.04
N ALA A 709 30.42 13.03 1.15
CA ALA A 709 31.22 11.88 1.51
C ALA A 709 30.51 10.59 1.05
N ASN A 710 30.69 10.27 -0.23
CA ASN A 710 30.02 9.14 -0.90
C ASN A 710 30.94 7.92 -1.09
N ALA A 711 32.27 8.09 -1.07
CA ALA A 711 33.18 6.95 -1.22
C ALA A 711 32.91 5.88 -0.15
N GLY A 712 32.84 4.62 -0.59
CA GLY A 712 32.60 3.51 0.31
C GLY A 712 32.81 2.14 -0.34
N VAL A 713 32.91 1.13 0.51
CA VAL A 713 32.98 -0.30 0.17
C VAL A 713 31.89 -1.07 0.90
N LEU A 714 31.47 -2.19 0.32
CA LEU A 714 30.45 -3.09 0.87
C LEU A 714 31.04 -4.51 0.94
N PRO A 715 31.88 -4.80 1.94
CA PRO A 715 32.33 -6.16 2.16
C PRO A 715 31.23 -6.95 2.87
N MET A 716 31.08 -8.20 2.44
CA MET A 716 30.15 -9.16 3.03
C MET A 716 30.96 -10.17 3.85
N ALA A 717 30.77 -10.18 5.16
CA ALA A 717 31.35 -11.13 6.09
C ALA A 717 30.45 -11.27 7.33
N ASP A 718 30.09 -12.50 7.69
CA ASP A 718 29.48 -12.78 8.99
C ASP A 718 30.55 -12.81 10.10
N LEU A 719 30.15 -13.11 11.34
CA LEU A 719 31.08 -13.13 12.46
C LEU A 719 32.22 -14.16 12.30
N ALA A 720 31.96 -15.32 11.69
CA ALA A 720 32.96 -16.37 11.53
C ALA A 720 34.00 -16.01 10.45
N HIS A 721 33.60 -15.19 9.48
CA HIS A 721 34.43 -14.82 8.33
C HIS A 721 34.96 -13.37 8.40
N LEU A 722 34.66 -12.63 9.46
CA LEU A 722 35.16 -11.27 9.67
C LEU A 722 36.65 -11.30 10.08
N THR A 723 37.52 -10.84 9.18
CA THR A 723 38.95 -10.64 9.49
C THR A 723 39.25 -9.19 9.88
N GLU A 724 40.38 -8.97 10.55
CA GLU A 724 40.86 -7.64 10.92
C GLU A 724 41.06 -6.76 9.69
N GLU A 725 41.62 -7.31 8.60
CA GLU A 725 41.85 -6.57 7.36
C GLU A 725 40.55 -6.09 6.71
N VAL A 726 39.50 -6.93 6.73
CA VAL A 726 38.17 -6.56 6.22
C VAL A 726 37.56 -5.47 7.09
N TYR A 727 37.61 -5.63 8.42
CA TYR A 727 37.12 -4.62 9.36
C TYR A 727 37.82 -3.28 9.16
N ASP A 728 39.16 -3.27 9.16
CA ASP A 728 39.98 -2.09 9.03
C ASP A 728 39.77 -1.39 7.71
N ALA A 729 39.75 -2.12 6.59
CA ALA A 729 39.49 -1.53 5.27
C ALA A 729 38.10 -0.88 5.21
N THR A 730 37.08 -1.52 5.79
CA THR A 730 35.70 -1.00 5.84
C THR A 730 35.60 0.26 6.67
N MET A 731 36.07 0.21 7.93
CA MET A 731 35.99 1.35 8.84
C MET A 731 36.87 2.50 8.38
N ARG A 732 38.04 2.21 7.78
CA ARG A 732 38.95 3.22 7.22
C ARG A 732 38.28 4.02 6.11
N LEU A 733 37.59 3.37 5.17
CA LEU A 733 36.98 4.06 4.03
C LEU A 733 35.57 4.58 4.35
N ASN A 734 34.70 3.77 4.95
CA ASN A 734 33.29 4.13 5.16
C ASN A 734 33.07 5.07 6.35
N THR A 735 33.96 5.09 7.34
CA THR A 735 33.75 5.84 8.60
C THR A 735 34.83 6.89 8.84
N LYS A 736 36.11 6.48 8.88
CA LYS A 736 37.24 7.39 9.09
C LYS A 736 37.35 8.40 7.95
N GLY A 737 37.24 7.96 6.70
CA GLY A 737 37.27 8.82 5.51
C GLY A 737 36.28 9.99 5.60
N PRO A 738 34.96 9.74 5.69
CA PRO A 738 33.95 10.79 5.83
C PRO A 738 34.21 11.76 7.00
N LEU A 739 34.57 11.23 8.18
CA LEU A 739 34.85 12.08 9.35
C LEU A 739 36.03 13.04 9.10
N PHE A 740 37.14 12.51 8.60
CA PHE A 740 38.35 13.32 8.39
C PHE A 740 38.24 14.23 7.17
N LEU A 741 37.45 13.86 6.15
CA LEU A 741 37.09 14.77 5.06
C LEU A 741 36.34 15.99 5.57
N VAL A 742 35.32 15.80 6.42
CA VAL A 742 34.60 16.92 7.02
C VAL A 742 35.51 17.75 7.90
N LYS A 743 36.37 17.12 8.71
CA LYS A 743 37.37 17.82 9.53
C LYS A 743 38.28 18.71 8.68
N ALA A 744 38.80 18.20 7.57
CA ALA A 744 39.70 18.94 6.68
C ALA A 744 38.98 20.05 5.92
N ALA A 745 37.73 19.83 5.49
CA ALA A 745 36.95 20.81 4.74
C ALA A 745 36.38 21.94 5.62
N ALA A 746 35.98 21.65 6.87
CA ALA A 746 35.27 22.58 7.75
C ALA A 746 35.96 23.94 8.03
N PRO A 747 37.30 24.09 7.99
CA PRO A 747 37.96 25.39 8.03
C PRO A 747 37.71 26.27 6.79
N HIS A 748 37.38 25.66 5.65
CA HIS A 748 37.19 26.31 4.35
C HIS A 748 35.71 26.46 3.98
N MET A 749 34.80 26.11 4.90
CA MET A 749 33.35 26.22 4.72
C MET A 749 32.81 27.42 5.50
N GLY A 750 32.06 28.29 4.80
CA GLY A 750 31.35 29.42 5.40
C GLY A 750 29.93 29.08 5.85
N ALA A 751 29.26 30.07 6.44
CA ALA A 751 27.83 29.96 6.77
C ALA A 751 27.00 29.64 5.52
N GLY A 752 26.06 28.70 5.67
CA GLY A 752 25.32 28.13 4.54
C GLY A 752 25.98 26.89 3.91
N GLY A 753 27.13 26.45 4.42
CA GLY A 753 27.77 25.21 3.98
C GLY A 753 26.89 23.97 4.18
N ARG A 754 27.12 22.93 3.36
CA ARG A 754 26.37 21.67 3.37
C ARG A 754 27.33 20.48 3.42
N VAL A 755 27.10 19.58 4.36
CA VAL A 755 27.78 18.29 4.45
C VAL A 755 26.74 17.19 4.32
N VAL A 756 26.97 16.26 3.40
CA VAL A 756 26.14 15.07 3.19
C VAL A 756 27.00 13.84 3.36
N LEU A 757 26.66 13.00 4.33
CA LEU A 757 27.32 11.71 4.56
C LEU A 757 26.39 10.57 4.11
N VAL A 758 26.92 9.59 3.38
CA VAL A 758 26.11 8.49 2.83
C VAL A 758 26.09 7.29 3.78
N SER A 759 24.93 7.02 4.38
CA SER A 759 24.59 5.82 5.16
C SER A 759 23.98 4.72 4.25
N SER A 760 23.06 3.90 4.76
CA SER A 760 22.30 2.88 4.03
C SER A 760 20.98 2.60 4.75
N THR A 761 19.88 2.36 4.02
CA THR A 761 18.59 2.00 4.66
C THR A 761 18.68 0.73 5.51
N LEU A 762 19.63 -0.15 5.22
CA LEU A 762 19.87 -1.37 5.99
C LEU A 762 20.33 -1.07 7.44
N ALA A 763 20.83 0.13 7.74
CA ALA A 763 21.12 0.55 9.12
C ALA A 763 19.85 0.74 9.99
N HIS A 764 18.68 0.80 9.35
CA HIS A 764 17.37 0.92 9.99
C HIS A 764 16.47 -0.30 9.76
N ALA A 765 16.94 -1.31 9.04
CA ALA A 765 16.16 -2.50 8.75
C ALA A 765 16.08 -3.42 9.98
N SER A 766 14.87 -3.93 10.27
CA SER A 766 14.64 -4.87 11.38
C SER A 766 15.18 -6.28 11.11
N VAL A 767 15.37 -6.64 9.84
CA VAL A 767 15.96 -7.91 9.40
C VAL A 767 17.11 -7.61 8.47
N VAL A 768 18.29 -8.10 8.81
CA VAL A 768 19.50 -7.94 8.00
C VAL A 768 20.19 -9.28 7.91
N ASP A 769 20.62 -9.64 6.70
CA ASP A 769 21.49 -10.79 6.49
C ASP A 769 22.79 -10.63 7.31
N PRO A 770 23.20 -11.64 8.11
CA PRO A 770 24.38 -11.56 8.99
C PRO A 770 25.67 -11.18 8.27
N SER A 771 25.78 -11.46 6.98
CA SER A 771 26.97 -11.11 6.19
C SER A 771 27.16 -9.60 5.98
N TYR A 772 26.16 -8.76 6.25
CA TYR A 772 26.33 -7.30 6.21
C TYR A 772 27.02 -6.73 7.47
N LEU A 773 27.46 -7.55 8.41
CA LEU A 773 28.00 -7.13 9.71
C LEU A 773 29.02 -5.96 9.64
N PRO A 774 30.16 -6.07 8.91
CA PRO A 774 31.14 -4.97 8.87
C PRO A 774 30.60 -3.73 8.16
N TYR A 775 29.79 -3.92 7.10
CA TYR A 775 29.19 -2.83 6.36
C TYR A 775 28.23 -2.02 7.23
N LEU A 776 27.29 -2.68 7.92
CA LEU A 776 26.32 -1.99 8.76
C LEU A 776 26.92 -1.36 10.01
N ALA A 777 27.91 -1.99 10.63
CA ALA A 777 28.66 -1.36 11.71
C ALA A 777 29.25 -0.01 11.24
N SER A 778 29.81 0.03 10.03
CA SER A 778 30.38 1.26 9.47
C SER A 778 29.34 2.32 9.14
N LYS A 779 28.16 1.94 8.62
CA LYS A 779 27.07 2.88 8.27
C LYS A 779 26.32 3.40 9.50
N GLY A 780 26.10 2.55 10.51
CA GLY A 780 25.59 2.97 11.82
C GLY A 780 26.54 3.98 12.50
N ALA A 781 27.86 3.80 12.38
CA ALA A 781 28.83 4.78 12.86
C ALA A 781 28.73 6.13 12.13
N VAL A 782 28.50 6.12 10.81
CA VAL A 782 28.27 7.35 10.02
C VAL A 782 27.05 8.12 10.53
N GLU A 783 25.94 7.45 10.86
CA GLU A 783 24.75 8.14 11.38
C GLU A 783 24.99 8.80 12.74
N GLN A 784 25.80 8.17 13.60
CA GLN A 784 26.20 8.81 14.86
C GLN A 784 27.12 10.01 14.60
N ILE A 785 28.04 9.91 13.63
CA ILE A 785 28.88 11.04 13.20
C ILE A 785 27.99 12.20 12.71
N VAL A 786 26.96 11.94 11.89
CA VAL A 786 26.00 12.97 11.44
C VAL A 786 25.33 13.66 12.62
N ARG A 787 24.80 12.90 13.59
CA ARG A 787 24.10 13.45 14.77
C ARG A 787 24.96 14.35 15.63
N VAL A 788 26.25 14.03 15.75
CA VAL A 788 27.21 14.82 16.54
C VAL A 788 27.72 16.02 15.75
N LEU A 789 28.15 15.82 14.50
CA LEU A 789 28.69 16.88 13.66
C LEU A 789 27.66 17.94 13.30
N SER A 790 26.38 17.58 13.15
CA SER A 790 25.32 18.57 12.91
C SER A 790 25.24 19.61 14.03
N LYS A 791 25.48 19.20 15.28
CA LYS A 791 25.50 20.09 16.45
C LYS A 791 26.82 20.88 16.55
N ASP A 792 27.97 20.23 16.33
CA ASP A 792 29.26 20.93 16.40
C ASP A 792 29.42 21.98 15.29
N LEU A 793 28.99 21.66 14.06
CA LEU A 793 29.11 22.55 12.91
C LEU A 793 27.97 23.57 12.80
N ALA A 794 26.86 23.40 13.55
CA ALA A 794 25.78 24.39 13.60
C ALA A 794 26.29 25.79 14.00
N ARG A 795 27.28 25.89 14.90
CA ARG A 795 27.87 27.18 15.32
C ARG A 795 28.60 27.92 14.19
N LYS A 796 28.94 27.23 13.11
CA LYS A 796 29.51 27.81 11.88
C LYS A 796 28.46 28.06 10.79
N GLY A 797 27.18 27.76 11.06
CA GLY A 797 26.11 27.83 10.06
C GLY A 797 26.22 26.76 8.97
N VAL A 798 26.94 25.66 9.23
CA VAL A 798 27.09 24.53 8.29
C VAL A 798 26.11 23.43 8.68
N MET A 799 25.30 22.97 7.73
CA MET A 799 24.34 21.88 7.94
C MET A 799 24.97 20.54 7.61
N VAL A 800 24.72 19.53 8.45
CA VAL A 800 25.20 18.16 8.26
C VAL A 800 24.00 17.24 8.21
N ASN A 801 23.84 16.52 7.11
CA ASN A 801 22.78 15.52 6.91
C ASN A 801 23.37 14.16 6.56
N GLY A 802 22.65 13.11 6.96
CA GLY A 802 22.89 11.74 6.53
C GLY A 802 21.84 11.34 5.53
N ILE A 803 22.24 10.79 4.39
CA ILE A 803 21.32 10.19 3.42
C ILE A 803 21.56 8.68 3.44
N ALA A 804 20.50 7.90 3.55
CA ALA A 804 20.56 6.44 3.60
C ALA A 804 19.92 5.85 2.35
N PRO A 805 20.68 5.62 1.26
CA PRO A 805 20.13 5.03 0.05
C PRO A 805 19.70 3.57 0.28
N GLY A 806 18.63 3.18 -0.42
CA GLY A 806 18.24 1.79 -0.58
C GLY A 806 19.13 1.05 -1.58
N PRO A 807 18.83 -0.23 -1.86
CA PRO A 807 19.47 -0.98 -2.92
C PRO A 807 19.50 -0.19 -4.23
N THR A 808 20.70 0.11 -4.71
CA THR A 808 20.91 0.93 -5.91
C THR A 808 21.81 0.15 -6.85
N GLY A 809 21.39 -0.03 -8.11
CA GLY A 809 22.07 -0.80 -9.15
C GLY A 809 23.42 -0.21 -9.58
N THR A 810 24.38 -0.19 -8.66
CA THR A 810 25.76 0.25 -8.87
C THR A 810 26.70 -0.95 -8.89
N GLU A 811 27.85 -0.82 -9.55
CA GLU A 811 28.89 -1.86 -9.52
C GLU A 811 29.23 -2.30 -8.08
N LEU A 812 29.29 -1.36 -7.14
CA LEU A 812 29.53 -1.63 -5.71
C LEU A 812 28.50 -2.58 -5.11
N PHE A 813 27.22 -2.39 -5.46
CA PHE A 813 26.12 -3.19 -4.93
C PHE A 813 26.00 -4.55 -5.63
N LEU A 814 26.29 -4.61 -6.93
CA LEU A 814 26.17 -5.82 -7.76
C LEU A 814 27.33 -6.81 -7.52
N LYS A 815 28.51 -6.32 -7.16
CA LYS A 815 29.71 -7.14 -6.98
C LYS A 815 29.53 -8.17 -5.85
N GLY A 816 29.75 -9.44 -6.17
CA GLY A 816 29.74 -10.55 -5.21
C GLY A 816 28.35 -11.08 -4.84
N LYS A 817 27.28 -10.58 -5.47
CA LYS A 817 25.92 -11.09 -5.29
C LYS A 817 25.58 -12.09 -6.39
N SER A 818 24.91 -13.18 -6.02
CA SER A 818 24.33 -14.09 -7.01
C SER A 818 23.12 -13.43 -7.67
N GLU A 819 22.80 -13.86 -8.89
CA GLU A 819 21.63 -13.35 -9.61
C GLU A 819 20.34 -13.54 -8.80
N ALA A 820 20.21 -14.66 -8.09
CA ALA A 820 19.09 -14.93 -7.18
C ALA A 820 18.98 -13.91 -6.03
N VAL A 821 20.11 -13.43 -5.48
CA VAL A 821 20.10 -12.40 -4.43
C VAL A 821 19.77 -11.02 -5.01
N LEU A 822 20.20 -10.72 -6.23
CA LEU A 822 19.85 -9.47 -6.91
C LEU A 822 18.36 -9.42 -7.25
N GLU A 823 17.79 -10.54 -7.67
CA GLU A 823 16.36 -10.65 -7.99
C GLU A 823 15.47 -10.53 -6.75
N ARG A 824 15.92 -11.03 -5.59
CA ARG A 824 15.24 -10.84 -4.30
C ARG A 824 15.22 -9.38 -3.81
N ILE A 825 16.14 -8.54 -4.29
CA ILE A 825 16.29 -7.16 -3.83
C ILE A 825 15.65 -6.14 -4.80
N ARG A 826 15.43 -6.52 -6.06
CA ARG A 826 14.65 -5.73 -7.02
C ARG A 826 13.17 -5.76 -6.65
#